data_AF-A0A8K0JQU3-F1
#
_entry.id   AF-A0A8K0JQU3-F1
#
_cell.length_a   1.000
_cell.length_b   1.000
_cell.length_c   1.000
_cell.angle_alpha   90.00
_cell.angle_beta   90.00
_cell.angle_gamma   90.00
#
_symmetry.space_group_name_H-M   'P 1'
#
loop_
_entity.id
_entity.type
_entity.pdbx_description
1 polymer ?
#
loop_
_entity_poly.entity_id
_entity_poly.type
_entity_poly.pdbx_seq_one_letter_code
_entity_poly.pdbx_strand_id
1 'polypeptide(L)'
;MSPDIIPLPSLPSTSSSAPANGGGSQSLREEIIKGLRGTPQDIIPGEEEEDKEWRYKRSLPTMVLYDEKGLRLYDQITEEAPEYYLYQAELQLLKTHSREIAAQMGFPSPSPQTPHQTPFPPPRQDDQPPQNDSHSPRIDREDDGETDEKWGDVKVGRWNGGVNAEEGLDGERENKNQKDVTAAGKGKGEGKGWDIVELGAGSLRKTSHFLSALASSVPPSSNSSPPPVTYHALDLSHPELVRTLDSLESTNKELFRGKIAVKGLWGDYERGIEFVRRGGLDKVEVAEDRPGNPPREKSDYFGNSNGVASVAAQESRGRITESPAPVTPTTAARTPSTASFTQLAEDAASTLSQQQRRSSRPLASPLLLPRTTHQLSRSQSGPRRRTSMSSLNSFSLDDGPLVELQEDHSDAETTRSETSGGAGAGPKVKGVRHAGVSLDPVGWKRDGFKEDILDMLRKLTSTDDERRPVHFLFLGSSLGNFDRESAGPFLASLPLRPGSTDSLLLGLDGRPSSSDKETAVNGHLPSHIRYEEGKRKVEVAYDDPKGKTRDFIMHGIDVASEALEMEDAVEDDIPTSPKRRTSSTLRRESWSYKSRYNVKMGRHEAYYGSNEDQEVGWTEKNGRRESVTVAKGELLNIEWSLKYSMTESLELFEQAGLVAVQYWQDPNSNYRLWLLRKPPFFFPAKTLAPKKGSEPLEDQRFGSVPTRDEWSALWKLWDTITLGMIPEPMLHEKPIDLRHKCLFYLGHIPTFQDIHLTRLTDGKHTEPERFKDIFERGIDPHVDDPNECHDHSAVPEKDEDWPALQEILSFRDRVRQRVLDLYDDLESGKRARTRRTDRILWMTYEHEAFHAETLLYMLIQSSKTLPPPGFPRPSWEELGKQWDATREENIVLQIEGGQVQLGHDDRESEDKLFADSDPTKWKNHEFGWDNENPRHVARVKGFKVDSLPISNGDYWIYMRQVGITEIPGSWHPSSSSEGTEPRVKTLYGPVSMDVAQHWPLMASGEELTAYAKWKGGRIPTEPELRMLWESDVGPRPAGLSGNVGVKRWHPIPATNTRVDSCGRTLYGHNGGVWEWTSTDFEGLPGFETSEVYPGYSTDFFDGLHKVVLGGSFATISRLASRSSLRNFYQSKYPFAWGGARVAYDA
;
A
#
# COMPACT_ATOMS: atom_id res chain seq x y z
N MET A 1 28.64 -26.34 18.26
CA MET A 1 27.84 -25.86 19.41
C MET A 1 26.70 -25.05 18.82
N SER A 2 25.47 -25.31 19.21
CA SER A 2 24.32 -24.54 18.74
C SER A 2 24.31 -23.16 19.41
N PRO A 3 24.03 -22.05 18.70
CA PRO A 3 23.80 -20.76 19.34
C PRO A 3 22.39 -20.73 19.94
N ASP A 4 22.28 -20.21 21.16
CA ASP A 4 20.99 -20.10 21.87
C ASP A 4 20.11 -18.99 21.29
N ILE A 5 18.81 -19.28 21.18
CA ILE A 5 17.80 -18.31 20.71
C ILE A 5 17.47 -17.36 21.87
N ILE A 6 17.78 -16.08 21.72
CA ILE A 6 17.36 -15.03 22.65
C ILE A 6 15.85 -14.79 22.46
N PRO A 7 15.00 -14.98 23.49
CA PRO A 7 13.57 -14.73 23.37
C PRO A 7 13.27 -13.23 23.31
N LEU A 8 12.29 -12.85 22.49
CA LEU A 8 11.78 -11.48 22.40
C LEU A 8 11.09 -11.06 23.71
N PRO A 9 11.13 -9.77 24.10
CA PRO A 9 10.45 -9.28 25.31
C PRO A 9 8.93 -9.46 25.25
N SER A 10 8.33 -9.87 26.37
CA SER A 10 6.88 -10.02 26.51
C SER A 10 6.17 -8.66 26.57
N LEU A 11 5.26 -8.40 25.63
CA LEU A 11 4.39 -7.23 25.64
C LEU A 11 3.34 -7.30 26.79
N PRO A 12 3.00 -6.18 27.45
CA PRO A 12 1.96 -6.15 28.48
C PRO A 12 0.56 -6.21 27.86
N SER A 13 -0.35 -6.96 28.51
CA SER A 13 -1.69 -7.25 27.98
C SER A 13 -2.75 -6.21 28.37
N THR A 14 -3.43 -5.64 27.37
CA THR A 14 -4.78 -5.05 27.50
C THR A 14 -5.75 -5.72 26.51
N SER A 15 -7.03 -5.35 26.52
CA SER A 15 -8.15 -6.23 26.11
C SER A 15 -8.42 -6.38 24.60
N SER A 16 -7.37 -6.61 23.80
CA SER A 16 -7.46 -7.27 22.49
C SER A 16 -6.42 -8.41 22.46
N SER A 17 -6.85 -9.64 22.79
CA SER A 17 -5.93 -10.79 22.86
C SER A 17 -6.58 -12.10 22.42
N ALA A 18 -6.44 -12.39 21.13
CA ALA A 18 -6.52 -13.77 20.64
C ALA A 18 -5.33 -14.57 21.20
N PRO A 19 -5.53 -15.75 21.81
CA PRO A 19 -4.47 -16.49 22.47
C PRO A 19 -3.52 -17.18 21.47
N ALA A 20 -2.24 -16.88 21.56
CA ALA A 20 -1.19 -17.62 20.86
C ALA A 20 -0.79 -18.89 21.61
N ASN A 21 -1.70 -19.87 21.70
CA ASN A 21 -1.40 -21.29 21.98
C ASN A 21 -2.64 -22.15 21.69
N GLY A 22 -2.43 -23.39 21.25
CA GLY A 22 -3.50 -24.27 20.78
C GLY A 22 -4.48 -24.70 21.89
N GLY A 23 -5.69 -24.16 21.85
CA GLY A 23 -6.84 -24.53 22.67
C GLY A 23 -8.13 -24.28 21.89
N GLY A 24 -9.21 -24.98 22.21
CA GLY A 24 -10.50 -24.79 21.52
C GLY A 24 -11.11 -23.42 21.80
N SER A 25 -11.90 -22.93 20.84
CA SER A 25 -12.66 -21.66 20.94
C SER A 25 -13.41 -21.56 22.28
N GLN A 26 -13.26 -20.43 22.97
CA GLN A 26 -13.88 -20.19 24.27
C GLN A 26 -15.38 -19.90 24.08
N SER A 27 -16.24 -20.36 25.00
CA SER A 27 -17.66 -20.02 24.90
C SER A 27 -17.89 -18.54 25.25
N LEU A 28 -18.97 -17.95 24.71
CA LEU A 28 -19.38 -16.57 25.05
C LEU A 28 -19.48 -16.35 26.57
N ARG A 29 -19.87 -17.38 27.33
CA ARG A 29 -19.91 -17.38 28.80
C ARG A 29 -18.51 -17.27 29.42
N GLU A 30 -17.52 -17.98 28.88
CA GLU A 30 -16.13 -17.89 29.32
C GLU A 30 -15.51 -16.52 29.00
N GLU A 31 -15.85 -15.92 27.86
CA GLU A 31 -15.47 -14.55 27.52
C GLU A 31 -16.09 -13.51 28.46
N ILE A 32 -17.38 -13.63 28.77
CA ILE A 32 -18.09 -12.80 29.76
C ILE A 32 -17.41 -12.92 31.14
N ILE A 33 -17.14 -14.14 31.61
CA ILE A 33 -16.47 -14.39 32.90
C ILE A 33 -15.05 -13.81 32.91
N LYS A 34 -14.30 -13.93 31.81
CA LYS A 34 -12.96 -13.34 31.63
C LYS A 34 -13.02 -11.81 31.69
N GLY A 35 -13.98 -11.19 31.03
CA GLY A 35 -14.20 -9.73 31.05
C GLY A 35 -14.66 -9.19 32.41
N LEU A 36 -15.53 -9.93 33.13
CA LEU A 36 -16.00 -9.57 34.48
C LEU A 36 -14.92 -9.73 35.56
N ARG A 37 -14.03 -10.73 35.44
CA ARG A 37 -12.82 -10.83 36.27
C ARG A 37 -11.92 -9.60 36.08
N GLY A 38 -11.76 -9.16 34.83
CA GLY A 38 -11.07 -7.91 34.48
C GLY A 38 -9.55 -7.94 34.67
N THR A 39 -8.94 -6.76 34.60
CA THR A 39 -7.48 -6.56 34.74
C THR A 39 -7.05 -6.18 36.16
N PRO A 40 -5.81 -6.50 36.58
CA PRO A 40 -5.28 -6.10 37.90
C PRO A 40 -5.19 -4.58 38.11
N GLN A 41 -5.07 -3.82 37.01
CA GLN A 41 -4.85 -2.38 36.97
C GLN A 41 -5.96 -1.72 36.14
N ASP A 42 -6.24 -0.44 36.41
CA ASP A 42 -7.17 0.37 35.60
C ASP A 42 -6.58 0.57 34.19
N ILE A 43 -7.33 0.18 33.15
CA ILE A 43 -7.02 0.54 31.76
C ILE A 43 -7.54 1.97 31.52
N ILE A 44 -6.63 2.88 31.18
CA ILE A 44 -6.98 4.23 30.72
C ILE A 44 -7.17 4.17 29.20
N PRO A 45 -8.34 4.53 28.64
CA PRO A 45 -8.63 4.44 27.20
C PRO A 45 -7.97 5.53 26.33
N GLY A 46 -6.85 6.12 26.74
CA GLY A 46 -6.13 7.12 25.97
C GLY A 46 -4.97 7.76 26.72
N GLU A 47 -4.56 8.95 26.28
CA GLU A 47 -3.36 9.66 26.76
C GLU A 47 -3.68 10.98 27.50
N GLU A 48 -4.88 11.52 27.33
CA GLU A 48 -5.26 12.84 27.85
C GLU A 48 -5.74 12.73 29.30
N GLU A 49 -5.69 13.83 30.06
CA GLU A 49 -6.16 13.83 31.46
C GLU A 49 -7.64 13.44 31.59
N GLU A 50 -8.49 13.77 30.61
CA GLU A 50 -9.90 13.38 30.56
C GLU A 50 -10.12 11.87 30.37
N ASP A 51 -9.15 11.13 29.79
CA ASP A 51 -9.25 9.67 29.64
C ASP A 51 -9.27 8.94 30.99
N LYS A 52 -8.77 9.58 32.07
CA LYS A 52 -8.75 9.02 33.43
C LYS A 52 -10.14 8.90 34.08
N GLU A 53 -11.12 9.66 33.60
CA GLU A 53 -12.53 9.52 34.01
C GLU A 53 -13.20 8.30 33.35
N TRP A 54 -12.69 7.89 32.19
CA TRP A 54 -13.22 6.78 31.37
C TRP A 54 -12.48 5.45 31.60
N ARG A 55 -11.63 5.39 32.63
CA ARG A 55 -10.86 4.19 32.96
C ARG A 55 -11.75 3.04 33.43
N TYR A 56 -11.38 1.83 33.04
CA TYR A 56 -12.14 0.61 33.33
C TYR A 56 -11.20 -0.54 33.73
N LYS A 57 -11.71 -1.52 34.47
CA LYS A 57 -11.02 -2.80 34.72
C LYS A 57 -11.65 -3.97 33.99
N ARG A 58 -12.93 -3.85 33.62
CA ARG A 58 -13.79 -4.95 33.21
C ARG A 58 -14.40 -4.67 31.85
N SER A 59 -14.84 -5.71 31.18
CA SER A 59 -15.50 -5.62 29.89
C SER A 59 -16.57 -6.71 29.72
N LEU A 60 -17.42 -6.55 28.71
CA LEU A 60 -18.23 -7.62 28.15
C LEU A 60 -17.89 -7.76 26.66
N PRO A 61 -17.78 -8.98 26.11
CA PRO A 61 -17.42 -9.19 24.71
C PRO A 61 -18.53 -8.65 23.80
N THR A 62 -18.17 -7.90 22.76
CA THR A 62 -19.13 -7.23 21.85
C THR A 62 -20.15 -8.19 21.21
N MET A 63 -19.83 -9.49 21.15
CA MET A 63 -20.74 -10.56 20.73
C MET A 63 -22.06 -10.63 21.51
N VAL A 64 -22.15 -10.10 22.74
CA VAL A 64 -23.43 -10.01 23.48
C VAL A 64 -24.47 -9.11 22.80
N LEU A 65 -24.05 -8.26 21.85
CA LEU A 65 -24.93 -7.34 21.12
C LEU A 65 -25.59 -7.97 19.88
N TYR A 66 -25.14 -9.15 19.43
CA TYR A 66 -25.42 -9.66 18.09
C TYR A 66 -26.16 -11.01 18.06
N ASP A 67 -27.06 -11.24 19.02
CA ASP A 67 -28.09 -12.27 18.91
C ASP A 67 -29.25 -11.83 17.97
N GLU A 68 -30.28 -12.67 17.84
CA GLU A 68 -31.46 -12.41 17.00
C GLU A 68 -32.24 -11.14 17.42
N LYS A 69 -32.30 -10.82 18.72
CA LYS A 69 -32.96 -9.59 19.21
C LYS A 69 -32.07 -8.37 19.02
N GLY A 70 -30.77 -8.47 19.28
CA GLY A 70 -29.78 -7.42 19.07
C GLY A 70 -29.69 -7.00 17.61
N LEU A 71 -29.60 -7.94 16.66
CA LEU A 71 -29.57 -7.64 15.23
C LEU A 71 -30.85 -6.95 14.73
N ARG A 72 -32.02 -7.26 15.31
CA ARG A 72 -33.28 -6.52 15.05
C ARG A 72 -33.32 -5.11 15.65
N LEU A 73 -32.59 -4.87 16.73
CA LEU A 73 -32.41 -3.53 17.28
C LEU A 73 -31.40 -2.72 16.43
N TYR A 74 -30.36 -3.37 15.90
CA TYR A 74 -29.43 -2.75 14.95
C TYR A 74 -30.09 -2.38 13.62
N ASP A 75 -30.93 -3.26 13.03
CA ASP A 75 -31.75 -2.92 11.86
C ASP A 75 -32.55 -1.62 12.13
N GLN A 76 -33.18 -1.47 13.31
CA GLN A 76 -33.89 -0.24 13.70
C GLN A 76 -33.00 1.00 13.84
N ILE A 77 -31.73 0.88 14.24
CA ILE A 77 -30.79 2.01 14.20
C ILE A 77 -30.61 2.45 12.75
N THR A 78 -30.31 1.52 11.84
CA THR A 78 -30.04 1.83 10.42
C THR A 78 -31.26 2.35 9.64
N GLU A 79 -32.47 1.98 10.07
CA GLU A 79 -33.74 2.38 9.42
C GLU A 79 -34.41 3.59 10.08
N GLU A 80 -34.40 3.71 11.41
CA GLU A 80 -35.20 4.70 12.14
C GLU A 80 -34.39 5.84 12.77
N ALA A 81 -33.06 5.71 12.94
CA ALA A 81 -32.21 6.76 13.51
C ALA A 81 -31.42 7.49 12.39
N PRO A 82 -31.96 8.58 11.79
CA PRO A 82 -31.24 9.35 10.76
C PRO A 82 -29.91 9.97 11.25
N GLU A 83 -29.73 10.03 12.56
CA GLU A 83 -28.48 10.41 13.22
C GLU A 83 -27.34 9.40 12.94
N TYR A 84 -27.63 8.12 12.73
CA TYR A 84 -26.65 7.08 12.37
C TYR A 84 -26.28 7.16 10.87
N TYR A 85 -25.64 8.26 10.50
CA TYR A 85 -25.36 8.65 9.12
C TYR A 85 -24.53 7.65 8.30
N LEU A 86 -23.76 6.77 8.95
CA LEU A 86 -22.83 5.83 8.31
C LEU A 86 -23.53 4.89 7.32
N TYR A 87 -24.64 4.28 7.73
CA TYR A 87 -25.41 3.37 6.88
C TYR A 87 -25.96 4.09 5.63
N GLN A 88 -26.45 5.33 5.80
CA GLN A 88 -27.03 6.11 4.69
C GLN A 88 -25.94 6.65 3.75
N ALA A 89 -24.77 7.02 4.27
CA ALA A 89 -23.62 7.46 3.47
C ALA A 89 -23.12 6.33 2.56
N GLU A 90 -22.88 5.13 3.12
CA GLU A 90 -22.49 3.96 2.33
C GLU A 90 -23.57 3.55 1.31
N LEU A 91 -24.83 3.52 1.75
CA LEU A 91 -25.97 3.21 0.87
C LEU A 91 -26.07 4.19 -0.32
N GLN A 92 -25.81 5.48 -0.10
CA GLN A 92 -25.84 6.47 -1.17
C GLN A 92 -24.64 6.33 -2.11
N LEU A 93 -23.44 6.06 -1.61
CA LEU A 93 -22.27 5.81 -2.46
C LEU A 93 -22.46 4.58 -3.34
N LEU A 94 -23.02 3.50 -2.80
CA LEU A 94 -23.37 2.31 -3.58
C LEU A 94 -24.47 2.64 -4.61
N LYS A 95 -25.52 3.38 -4.25
CA LYS A 95 -26.59 3.80 -5.20
C LYS A 95 -26.05 4.63 -6.37
N THR A 96 -25.13 5.56 -6.12
CA THR A 96 -24.53 6.39 -7.18
C THR A 96 -23.54 5.59 -8.02
N HIS A 97 -22.57 4.92 -7.38
CA HIS A 97 -21.33 4.49 -8.04
C HIS A 97 -21.23 2.98 -8.32
N SER A 98 -22.20 2.14 -7.96
CA SER A 98 -22.09 0.67 -8.13
C SER A 98 -21.72 0.20 -9.55
N ARG A 99 -22.09 0.96 -10.59
CA ARG A 99 -21.69 0.68 -11.98
C ARG A 99 -20.20 0.94 -12.23
N GLU A 100 -19.69 2.08 -11.75
CA GLU A 100 -18.27 2.43 -11.81
C GLU A 100 -17.44 1.43 -11.00
N ILE A 101 -17.87 1.11 -9.77
CA ILE A 101 -17.24 0.15 -8.87
C ILE A 101 -17.12 -1.22 -9.56
N ALA A 102 -18.21 -1.73 -10.15
CA ALA A 102 -18.17 -2.99 -10.90
C ALA A 102 -17.21 -2.94 -12.11
N ALA A 103 -17.19 -1.84 -12.87
CA ALA A 103 -16.24 -1.67 -13.97
C ALA A 103 -14.78 -1.65 -13.47
N GLN A 104 -14.47 -0.96 -12.38
CA GLN A 104 -13.12 -0.95 -11.79
C GLN A 104 -12.69 -2.30 -11.20
N MET A 105 -13.64 -3.14 -10.80
CA MET A 105 -13.40 -4.52 -10.37
C MET A 105 -13.15 -5.46 -11.57
N GLY A 106 -13.32 -4.99 -12.82
CA GLY A 106 -13.07 -5.78 -14.03
C GLY A 106 -14.27 -6.63 -14.47
N PHE A 107 -15.49 -6.28 -14.04
CA PHE A 107 -16.71 -6.81 -14.64
C PHE A 107 -17.01 -6.10 -15.97
N PRO A 108 -17.75 -6.73 -16.90
CA PRO A 108 -18.18 -6.07 -18.13
C PRO A 108 -18.99 -4.81 -17.84
N SER A 109 -18.75 -3.73 -18.58
CA SER A 109 -19.64 -2.56 -18.64
C SER A 109 -20.76 -2.79 -19.66
N PRO A 110 -21.99 -2.31 -19.43
CA PRO A 110 -23.04 -2.39 -20.43
C PRO A 110 -22.69 -1.51 -21.63
N SER A 111 -22.77 -2.05 -22.84
CA SER A 111 -22.60 -1.26 -24.06
C SER A 111 -23.63 -0.13 -24.11
N PRO A 112 -23.27 1.08 -24.58
CA PRO A 112 -24.22 2.18 -24.71
C PRO A 112 -25.32 1.81 -25.70
N GLN A 113 -26.52 1.50 -25.19
CA GLN A 113 -27.65 1.10 -26.01
C GLN A 113 -28.09 2.29 -26.87
N THR A 114 -28.07 2.11 -28.19
CA THR A 114 -28.70 3.06 -29.12
C THR A 114 -30.19 3.17 -28.77
N PRO A 115 -30.78 4.38 -28.64
CA PRO A 115 -32.14 4.51 -28.11
C PRO A 115 -33.21 3.81 -28.97
N HIS A 116 -33.64 2.62 -28.56
CA HIS A 116 -34.78 1.92 -29.18
C HIS A 116 -36.07 2.70 -28.93
N GLN A 117 -36.60 3.32 -29.98
CA GLN A 117 -37.91 3.99 -29.94
C GLN A 117 -39.04 2.96 -29.80
N THR A 118 -39.49 2.70 -28.57
CA THR A 118 -40.80 2.09 -28.32
C THR A 118 -41.88 3.16 -28.31
N PRO A 119 -42.95 3.05 -29.11
CA PRO A 119 -43.97 4.10 -29.21
C PRO A 119 -44.83 4.19 -27.95
N PHE A 120 -44.93 5.40 -27.38
CA PHE A 120 -45.85 5.68 -26.27
C PHE A 120 -47.32 5.75 -26.75
N PRO A 121 -48.29 5.26 -25.96
CA PRO A 121 -49.70 5.55 -26.20
C PRO A 121 -50.01 7.03 -25.93
N PRO A 122 -51.01 7.64 -26.59
CA PRO A 122 -51.32 9.05 -26.43
C PRO A 122 -51.87 9.35 -25.02
N PRO A 123 -51.47 10.47 -24.39
CA PRO A 123 -51.97 10.88 -23.08
C PRO A 123 -53.44 11.34 -23.16
N ARG A 124 -54.15 11.24 -22.03
CA ARG A 124 -55.47 11.87 -21.88
C ARG A 124 -55.33 13.34 -21.53
N GLN A 125 -56.26 14.16 -22.03
CA GLN A 125 -56.47 15.51 -21.52
C GLN A 125 -57.16 15.43 -20.16
N ASP A 126 -56.51 15.96 -19.12
CA ASP A 126 -57.03 17.02 -18.25
C ASP A 126 -55.88 17.50 -17.33
N ASP A 127 -56.15 18.42 -16.40
CA ASP A 127 -55.23 19.02 -15.41
C ASP A 127 -54.05 19.89 -15.93
N GLN A 128 -54.36 21.14 -16.27
CA GLN A 128 -53.40 22.27 -16.23
C GLN A 128 -53.58 23.12 -14.96
N PRO A 129 -52.48 23.45 -14.24
CA PRO A 129 -52.42 24.61 -13.34
C PRO A 129 -52.09 25.91 -14.13
N PRO A 130 -52.42 27.11 -13.59
CA PRO A 130 -52.42 28.36 -14.36
C PRO A 130 -51.06 29.06 -14.50
N GLN A 131 -50.94 29.88 -15.55
CA GLN A 131 -49.84 30.82 -15.78
C GLN A 131 -49.93 32.06 -14.86
N ASN A 132 -48.82 32.78 -14.71
CA ASN A 132 -48.84 34.21 -14.38
C ASN A 132 -47.62 34.92 -15.02
N ASP A 133 -47.74 36.22 -15.28
CA ASP A 133 -46.92 36.94 -16.27
C ASP A 133 -45.64 37.62 -15.70
N SER A 134 -44.62 37.85 -16.53
CA SER A 134 -44.44 39.19 -17.18
C SER A 134 -43.05 39.47 -17.84
N HIS A 135 -43.16 40.01 -19.06
CA HIS A 135 -42.24 40.84 -19.88
C HIS A 135 -40.77 41.11 -19.52
N SER A 136 -39.91 40.96 -20.55
CA SER A 136 -39.13 42.08 -21.14
C SER A 136 -38.82 41.84 -22.64
N PRO A 137 -38.50 42.87 -23.46
CA PRO A 137 -38.91 42.91 -24.87
C PRO A 137 -37.85 42.57 -25.94
N ARG A 138 -38.33 42.34 -27.18
CA ARG A 138 -37.58 42.30 -28.45
C ARG A 138 -37.57 43.66 -29.16
N ILE A 139 -36.54 43.90 -29.98
CA ILE A 139 -36.52 44.61 -31.28
C ILE A 139 -35.39 43.87 -32.08
N ASP A 140 -35.64 43.10 -33.15
CA ASP A 140 -35.81 43.46 -34.58
C ASP A 140 -34.59 44.26 -35.14
N ARG A 141 -34.04 44.09 -36.37
CA ARG A 141 -34.19 43.20 -37.55
C ARG A 141 -32.87 43.34 -38.39
N GLU A 142 -32.58 42.75 -39.55
CA GLU A 142 -33.35 42.33 -40.75
C GLU A 142 -32.91 40.94 -41.29
N ASP A 143 -33.40 40.54 -42.48
CA ASP A 143 -33.58 39.15 -42.94
C ASP A 143 -33.57 39.05 -44.49
N ASP A 144 -32.72 38.19 -45.07
CA ASP A 144 -32.71 37.86 -46.50
C ASP A 144 -32.03 36.50 -46.85
N GLY A 145 -32.73 35.59 -47.55
CA GLY A 145 -32.06 34.59 -48.43
C GLY A 145 -32.37 33.08 -48.36
N GLU A 146 -33.65 32.66 -48.39
CA GLU A 146 -34.17 31.34 -48.86
C GLU A 146 -33.44 29.98 -48.57
N THR A 147 -34.09 29.19 -47.72
CA THR A 147 -34.32 27.71 -47.82
C THR A 147 -33.15 26.70 -47.74
N ASP A 148 -32.99 26.08 -46.56
CA ASP A 148 -32.32 24.78 -46.39
C ASP A 148 -33.16 23.58 -46.88
N GLU A 149 -32.52 22.64 -47.58
CA GLU A 149 -33.04 21.27 -47.77
C GLU A 149 -33.07 20.53 -46.42
N LYS A 150 -34.11 19.72 -46.16
CA LYS A 150 -34.31 19.08 -44.85
C LYS A 150 -33.99 17.59 -44.86
N TRP A 151 -33.53 17.11 -43.69
CA TRP A 151 -33.09 15.74 -43.46
C TRP A 151 -34.17 14.73 -43.85
N GLY A 152 -33.98 14.06 -44.99
CA GLY A 152 -34.98 13.19 -45.61
C GLY A 152 -34.98 13.22 -47.14
N ASP A 153 -34.37 14.24 -47.77
CA ASP A 153 -34.38 14.38 -49.23
C ASP A 153 -33.60 13.28 -49.98
N VAL A 154 -34.25 12.70 -51.00
CA VAL A 154 -33.96 11.34 -51.51
C VAL A 154 -32.83 11.32 -52.55
N LYS A 155 -31.83 12.20 -52.44
CA LYS A 155 -30.74 12.34 -53.42
C LYS A 155 -29.31 12.37 -52.86
N VAL A 156 -29.09 12.47 -51.55
CA VAL A 156 -27.75 12.49 -50.95
C VAL A 156 -27.22 11.07 -50.66
N GLY A 157 -27.38 10.15 -51.62
CA GLY A 157 -27.02 8.74 -51.49
C GLY A 157 -25.86 8.33 -52.41
N ARG A 158 -24.60 8.60 -52.01
CA ARG A 158 -23.43 8.10 -52.77
C ARG A 158 -22.12 7.83 -52.02
N TRP A 159 -21.99 8.21 -50.73
CA TRP A 159 -20.72 8.12 -49.99
C TRP A 159 -20.87 7.66 -48.53
N ASN A 160 -21.61 6.58 -48.29
CA ASN A 160 -21.56 5.83 -47.03
C ASN A 160 -21.70 4.33 -47.35
N GLY A 161 -20.59 3.60 -47.33
CA GLY A 161 -20.56 2.16 -47.60
C GLY A 161 -21.13 1.38 -46.41
N GLY A 162 -22.39 0.96 -46.51
CA GLY A 162 -23.10 0.28 -45.44
C GLY A 162 -22.50 -1.08 -45.05
N VAL A 163 -22.66 -1.45 -43.78
CA VAL A 163 -22.12 -2.69 -43.20
C VAL A 163 -23.23 -3.44 -42.46
N ASN A 164 -23.33 -4.76 -42.71
CA ASN A 164 -23.96 -5.85 -41.93
C ASN A 164 -25.03 -6.68 -42.69
N ALA A 165 -25.03 -8.00 -42.39
CA ALA A 165 -25.82 -9.10 -42.98
C ALA A 165 -25.54 -9.35 -44.49
N GLU A 166 -24.70 -10.31 -44.90
CA GLU A 166 -24.82 -11.79 -44.80
C GLU A 166 -25.75 -12.44 -45.84
N GLU A 167 -25.15 -13.04 -46.89
CA GLU A 167 -25.27 -14.47 -47.28
C GLU A 167 -24.60 -14.72 -48.65
N GLY A 168 -24.26 -15.98 -48.99
CA GLY A 168 -24.34 -16.43 -50.40
C GLY A 168 -23.07 -16.64 -51.27
N LEU A 169 -22.14 -17.50 -50.84
CA LEU A 169 -21.42 -18.49 -51.69
C LEU A 169 -20.36 -18.06 -52.76
N ASP A 170 -19.52 -19.07 -53.06
CA ASP A 170 -18.65 -19.30 -54.23
C ASP A 170 -17.43 -18.40 -54.54
N GLY A 171 -16.21 -18.96 -54.36
CA GLY A 171 -14.96 -18.44 -54.94
C GLY A 171 -13.68 -18.77 -54.16
N GLU A 172 -12.99 -19.87 -54.49
CA GLU A 172 -11.71 -20.23 -53.86
C GLU A 172 -10.56 -19.26 -54.19
N ARG A 173 -9.79 -18.84 -53.16
CA ARG A 173 -8.31 -18.89 -53.16
C ARG A 173 -7.73 -18.58 -51.78
N GLU A 174 -6.70 -19.31 -51.38
CA GLU A 174 -6.01 -19.11 -50.11
C GLU A 174 -5.22 -17.79 -50.10
N ASN A 175 -5.22 -17.10 -48.95
CA ASN A 175 -4.12 -16.22 -48.58
C ASN A 175 -3.83 -16.34 -47.08
N LYS A 176 -2.66 -16.87 -46.73
CA LYS A 176 -2.24 -17.11 -45.34
C LYS A 176 -1.29 -15.98 -44.93
N ASN A 177 -1.73 -15.10 -44.03
CA ASN A 177 -0.96 -14.38 -42.99
C ASN A 177 -1.73 -13.16 -42.47
N GLN A 178 -2.87 -13.38 -41.81
CA GLN A 178 -3.51 -12.31 -41.01
C GLN A 178 -4.27 -12.86 -39.79
N LYS A 179 -3.49 -13.39 -38.84
CA LYS A 179 -3.83 -13.50 -37.42
C LYS A 179 -2.70 -12.88 -36.60
N ASP A 180 -2.95 -12.65 -35.31
CA ASP A 180 -1.99 -12.18 -34.29
C ASP A 180 -1.72 -10.66 -34.23
N VAL A 181 -2.80 -9.86 -34.20
CA VAL A 181 -2.82 -8.49 -33.62
C VAL A 181 -3.97 -8.30 -32.61
N THR A 182 -4.37 -9.38 -31.91
CA THR A 182 -5.40 -9.35 -30.85
C THR A 182 -4.94 -10.05 -29.56
N ALA A 183 -3.62 -10.18 -29.38
CA ALA A 183 -2.97 -10.85 -28.26
C ALA A 183 -2.57 -9.87 -27.13
N ALA A 184 -3.41 -8.87 -26.84
CA ALA A 184 -3.27 -7.98 -25.69
C ALA A 184 -4.64 -7.87 -24.98
N GLY A 185 -4.71 -8.28 -23.72
CA GLY A 185 -5.94 -8.20 -22.90
C GLY A 185 -6.77 -9.49 -22.78
N LYS A 186 -6.49 -10.55 -23.55
CA LYS A 186 -7.12 -11.87 -23.33
C LYS A 186 -6.55 -12.58 -22.11
N GLY A 187 -7.12 -12.30 -20.94
CA GLY A 187 -6.87 -13.10 -19.75
C GLY A 187 -7.39 -14.54 -19.94
N LYS A 188 -6.59 -15.55 -19.58
CA LYS A 188 -6.92 -16.98 -19.75
C LYS A 188 -8.16 -17.46 -18.95
N GLY A 189 -8.84 -16.57 -18.22
CA GLY A 189 -10.07 -16.84 -17.46
C GLY A 189 -11.39 -16.53 -18.19
N GLU A 190 -11.35 -16.01 -19.43
CA GLU A 190 -12.57 -15.74 -20.23
C GLU A 190 -13.36 -17.03 -20.52
N GLY A 191 -14.31 -17.35 -19.64
CA GLY A 191 -15.13 -18.56 -19.69
C GLY A 191 -15.49 -19.14 -18.32
N LYS A 192 -14.79 -18.76 -17.25
CA LYS A 192 -15.01 -19.31 -15.89
C LYS A 192 -15.84 -18.41 -14.97
N GLY A 193 -15.95 -17.11 -15.26
CA GLY A 193 -16.69 -16.16 -14.43
C GLY A 193 -15.99 -15.80 -13.11
N TRP A 194 -16.71 -15.18 -12.18
CA TRP A 194 -16.20 -14.50 -10.98
C TRP A 194 -16.85 -14.98 -9.68
N ASP A 195 -16.10 -14.95 -8.58
CA ASP A 195 -16.61 -15.10 -7.21
C ASP A 195 -16.56 -13.77 -6.45
N ILE A 196 -17.58 -13.51 -5.63
CA ILE A 196 -17.68 -12.33 -4.75
C ILE A 196 -17.95 -12.80 -3.33
N VAL A 197 -17.17 -12.34 -2.36
CA VAL A 197 -17.24 -12.77 -0.96
C VAL A 197 -17.50 -11.57 -0.07
N GLU A 198 -18.67 -11.49 0.56
CA GLU A 198 -18.98 -10.44 1.53
C GLU A 198 -18.70 -10.93 2.95
N LEU A 199 -17.82 -10.21 3.64
CA LEU A 199 -17.41 -10.52 5.02
C LEU A 199 -18.30 -9.71 5.99
N GLY A 200 -19.05 -10.39 6.87
CA GLY A 200 -19.96 -9.72 7.82
C GLY A 200 -21.29 -9.32 7.18
N ALA A 201 -21.91 -10.25 6.46
CA ALA A 201 -23.02 -10.03 5.53
C ALA A 201 -24.42 -9.78 6.18
N GLY A 202 -24.46 -9.17 7.36
CA GLY A 202 -25.65 -9.09 8.22
C GLY A 202 -26.80 -8.21 7.71
N SER A 203 -26.59 -7.33 6.72
CA SER A 203 -27.68 -6.55 6.12
C SER A 203 -27.46 -6.26 4.63
N LEU A 204 -27.85 -7.23 3.80
CA LEU A 204 -27.66 -7.25 2.34
C LEU A 204 -28.43 -6.18 1.54
N ARG A 205 -29.20 -5.31 2.21
CA ARG A 205 -29.99 -4.24 1.55
C ARG A 205 -29.09 -3.21 0.84
N LYS A 206 -27.89 -2.95 1.39
CA LYS A 206 -26.88 -2.10 0.76
C LYS A 206 -26.28 -2.81 -0.46
N THR A 207 -25.80 -4.03 -0.27
CA THR A 207 -25.17 -4.86 -1.30
C THR A 207 -26.10 -5.17 -2.47
N SER A 208 -27.42 -5.25 -2.26
CA SER A 208 -28.38 -5.47 -3.35
C SER A 208 -28.30 -4.40 -4.45
N HIS A 209 -27.91 -3.16 -4.13
CA HIS A 209 -27.67 -2.12 -5.16
C HIS A 209 -26.45 -2.44 -6.03
N PHE A 210 -25.35 -2.90 -5.42
CA PHE A 210 -24.15 -3.34 -6.13
C PHE A 210 -24.43 -4.58 -6.99
N LEU A 211 -25.05 -5.61 -6.42
CA LEU A 211 -25.42 -6.83 -7.14
C LEU A 211 -26.44 -6.55 -8.26
N SER A 212 -27.35 -5.57 -8.10
CA SER A 212 -28.28 -5.15 -9.16
C SER A 212 -27.57 -4.42 -10.30
N ALA A 213 -26.61 -3.55 -10.00
CA ALA A 213 -25.80 -2.89 -11.02
C ALA A 213 -24.95 -3.91 -11.81
N LEU A 214 -24.34 -4.86 -11.11
CA LEU A 214 -23.57 -5.96 -11.68
C LEU A 214 -24.45 -6.90 -12.54
N ALA A 215 -25.60 -7.32 -12.04
CA ALA A 215 -26.58 -8.10 -12.81
C ALA A 215 -27.13 -7.33 -14.01
N SER A 216 -27.04 -6.00 -14.04
CA SER A 216 -27.40 -5.20 -15.21
C SER A 216 -26.31 -5.20 -16.29
N SER A 217 -25.05 -5.48 -15.95
CA SER A 217 -23.91 -5.41 -16.88
C SER A 217 -23.40 -6.79 -17.36
N VAL A 218 -23.56 -7.84 -16.56
CA VAL A 218 -23.13 -9.21 -16.93
C VAL A 218 -24.22 -9.91 -17.78
N PRO A 219 -23.86 -10.58 -18.89
CA PRO A 219 -24.81 -11.35 -19.70
C PRO A 219 -25.31 -12.61 -18.96
N PRO A 220 -26.54 -13.10 -19.22
CA PRO A 220 -27.02 -14.35 -18.66
C PRO A 220 -26.27 -15.56 -19.25
N SER A 221 -26.04 -16.59 -18.43
CA SER A 221 -25.53 -17.88 -18.88
C SER A 221 -26.54 -18.61 -19.77
N SER A 222 -26.04 -19.58 -20.56
CA SER A 222 -26.93 -20.54 -21.21
C SER A 222 -27.63 -21.42 -20.16
N ASN A 223 -28.79 -21.98 -20.49
CA ASN A 223 -29.55 -22.88 -19.59
C ASN A 223 -28.79 -24.16 -19.17
N SER A 224 -27.61 -24.43 -19.74
CA SER A 224 -26.72 -25.55 -19.38
C SER A 224 -25.44 -25.13 -18.64
N SER A 225 -25.29 -23.85 -18.30
CA SER A 225 -24.06 -23.30 -17.71
C SER A 225 -24.34 -22.59 -16.38
N PRO A 226 -23.45 -22.70 -15.36
CA PRO A 226 -23.61 -21.98 -14.10
C PRO A 226 -23.62 -20.45 -14.34
N PRO A 227 -24.28 -19.65 -13.47
CA PRO A 227 -24.25 -18.20 -13.57
C PRO A 227 -22.81 -17.66 -13.52
N PRO A 228 -22.47 -16.67 -14.36
CA PRO A 228 -21.11 -16.15 -14.47
C PRO A 228 -20.59 -15.54 -13.17
N VAL A 229 -21.46 -14.93 -12.35
CA VAL A 229 -21.10 -14.45 -11.01
C VAL A 229 -21.62 -15.43 -9.95
N THR A 230 -20.81 -15.70 -8.93
CA THR A 230 -21.27 -16.35 -7.70
C THR A 230 -20.98 -15.42 -6.53
N TYR A 231 -22.04 -15.01 -5.83
CA TYR A 231 -21.97 -14.15 -4.66
C TYR A 231 -22.18 -14.99 -3.40
N HIS A 232 -21.29 -14.80 -2.42
CA HIS A 232 -21.22 -15.56 -1.18
C HIS A 232 -21.29 -14.60 0.00
N ALA A 233 -22.37 -14.67 0.77
CA ALA A 233 -22.52 -13.93 2.03
C ALA A 233 -21.93 -14.74 3.18
N LEU A 234 -20.96 -14.21 3.92
CA LEU A 234 -20.42 -14.82 5.14
C LEU A 234 -21.02 -14.15 6.38
N ASP A 235 -21.70 -14.94 7.22
CA ASP A 235 -22.26 -14.49 8.49
C ASP A 235 -22.09 -15.53 9.61
N LEU A 236 -22.04 -15.05 10.85
CA LEU A 236 -21.95 -15.86 12.08
C LEU A 236 -23.33 -16.48 12.43
N SER A 237 -24.41 -15.77 12.11
CA SER A 237 -25.79 -16.10 12.46
C SER A 237 -26.50 -16.80 11.30
N HIS A 238 -26.57 -18.14 11.36
CA HIS A 238 -27.30 -18.95 10.36
C HIS A 238 -28.78 -18.53 10.17
N PRO A 239 -29.57 -18.15 11.20
CA PRO A 239 -30.93 -17.66 11.00
C PRO A 239 -31.00 -16.37 10.18
N GLU A 240 -30.08 -15.44 10.44
CA GLU A 240 -30.04 -14.13 9.78
C GLU A 240 -29.48 -14.24 8.35
N LEU A 241 -28.48 -15.09 8.14
CA LEU A 241 -28.00 -15.45 6.79
C LEU A 241 -29.14 -16.01 5.92
N VAL A 242 -30.03 -16.84 6.48
CA VAL A 242 -31.23 -17.31 5.76
C VAL A 242 -32.21 -16.15 5.51
N ARG A 243 -32.48 -15.30 6.51
CA ARG A 243 -33.37 -14.14 6.40
C ARG A 243 -32.93 -13.18 5.28
N THR A 244 -31.65 -12.81 5.25
CA THR A 244 -31.13 -11.82 4.30
C THR A 244 -31.02 -12.39 2.90
N LEU A 245 -30.65 -13.66 2.72
CA LEU A 245 -30.56 -14.30 1.41
C LEU A 245 -31.94 -14.57 0.78
N ASP A 246 -32.94 -15.05 1.53
CA ASP A 246 -34.30 -15.21 1.00
C ASP A 246 -34.93 -13.84 0.65
N SER A 247 -34.59 -12.78 1.39
CA SER A 247 -34.97 -11.39 1.06
C SER A 247 -34.29 -10.87 -0.21
N LEU A 248 -33.00 -11.16 -0.39
CA LEU A 248 -32.22 -10.78 -1.56
C LEU A 248 -32.70 -11.51 -2.82
N GLU A 249 -32.89 -12.83 -2.75
CA GLU A 249 -33.41 -13.65 -3.87
C GLU A 249 -34.84 -13.22 -4.27
N SER A 250 -35.77 -13.12 -3.31
CA SER A 250 -37.17 -12.80 -3.63
C SER A 250 -37.34 -11.42 -4.25
N THR A 251 -36.53 -10.44 -3.82
CA THR A 251 -36.54 -9.08 -4.37
C THR A 251 -35.95 -9.02 -5.78
N ASN A 252 -34.89 -9.78 -6.07
CA ASN A 252 -34.08 -9.63 -7.29
C ASN A 252 -34.18 -10.80 -8.29
N LYS A 253 -35.11 -11.74 -8.06
CA LYS A 253 -35.22 -13.04 -8.75
C LYS A 253 -35.09 -13.01 -10.28
N GLU A 254 -35.78 -12.08 -10.94
CA GLU A 254 -35.76 -11.96 -12.41
C GLU A 254 -34.48 -11.30 -12.92
N LEU A 255 -33.89 -10.39 -12.14
CA LEU A 255 -32.65 -9.68 -12.47
C LEU A 255 -31.41 -10.58 -12.32
N PHE A 256 -31.40 -11.45 -11.31
CA PHE A 256 -30.28 -12.36 -11.03
C PHE A 256 -30.31 -13.66 -11.84
N ARG A 257 -31.46 -14.06 -12.42
CA ARG A 257 -31.63 -15.34 -13.12
C ARG A 257 -30.57 -15.56 -14.20
N GLY A 258 -29.77 -16.61 -14.04
CA GLY A 258 -28.69 -16.97 -14.97
C GLY A 258 -27.48 -16.02 -14.93
N LYS A 259 -27.45 -15.02 -14.04
CA LYS A 259 -26.39 -14.00 -13.95
C LYS A 259 -25.60 -14.09 -12.65
N ILE A 260 -26.32 -14.14 -11.53
CA ILE A 260 -25.75 -14.24 -10.18
C ILE A 260 -26.32 -15.47 -9.50
N ALA A 261 -25.46 -16.41 -9.13
CA ALA A 261 -25.77 -17.42 -8.13
C ALA A 261 -25.53 -16.83 -6.74
N VAL A 262 -26.47 -16.99 -5.81
CA VAL A 262 -26.39 -16.48 -4.44
C VAL A 262 -26.18 -17.66 -3.48
N LYS A 263 -25.23 -17.55 -2.56
CA LYS A 263 -24.88 -18.58 -1.57
C LYS A 263 -24.67 -17.98 -0.17
N GLY A 264 -24.88 -18.81 0.85
CA GLY A 264 -24.52 -18.52 2.22
C GLY A 264 -23.30 -19.31 2.67
N LEU A 265 -22.39 -18.65 3.37
CA LEU A 265 -21.30 -19.25 4.11
C LEU A 265 -21.60 -19.03 5.60
N TRP A 266 -21.66 -20.11 6.37
CA TRP A 266 -21.86 -20.06 7.81
C TRP A 266 -20.65 -20.67 8.52
N GLY A 267 -20.02 -19.89 9.38
CA GLY A 267 -18.87 -20.29 10.17
C GLY A 267 -18.38 -19.13 11.03
N ASP A 268 -17.79 -19.44 12.18
CA ASP A 268 -17.20 -18.41 13.03
C ASP A 268 -15.90 -17.84 12.46
N TYR A 269 -15.62 -16.59 12.82
CA TYR A 269 -14.43 -15.86 12.40
C TYR A 269 -13.13 -16.52 12.90
N GLU A 270 -13.20 -17.21 14.06
CA GLU A 270 -12.07 -17.98 14.60
C GLU A 270 -11.66 -19.14 13.72
N ARG A 271 -12.58 -19.94 13.15
CA ARG A 271 -12.23 -21.02 12.19
C ARG A 271 -11.55 -20.49 10.93
N GLY A 272 -12.02 -19.36 10.41
CA GLY A 272 -11.39 -18.70 9.26
C GLY A 272 -9.96 -18.25 9.57
N ILE A 273 -9.77 -17.57 10.71
CA ILE A 273 -8.46 -17.13 11.18
C ILE A 273 -7.56 -18.31 11.60
N GLU A 274 -8.10 -19.38 12.20
CA GLU A 274 -7.33 -20.53 12.64
C GLU A 274 -6.81 -21.34 11.45
N PHE A 275 -7.59 -21.49 10.39
CA PHE A 275 -7.12 -22.07 9.12
C PHE A 275 -5.90 -21.31 8.57
N VAL A 276 -5.97 -19.97 8.56
CA VAL A 276 -4.86 -19.10 8.12
C VAL A 276 -3.66 -19.21 9.08
N ARG A 277 -3.87 -19.03 10.40
CA ARG A 277 -2.82 -19.08 11.43
C ARG A 277 -2.09 -20.42 11.53
N ARG A 278 -2.76 -21.54 11.19
CA ARG A 278 -2.14 -22.88 11.14
C ARG A 278 -1.29 -23.13 9.88
N GLY A 279 -1.14 -22.13 9.00
CA GLY A 279 -0.40 -22.24 7.74
C GLY A 279 -1.14 -23.02 6.67
N GLY A 280 -2.49 -23.01 6.68
CA GLY A 280 -3.31 -23.64 5.65
C GLY A 280 -3.17 -23.04 4.24
N LEU A 281 -2.48 -21.90 4.15
CA LEU A 281 -2.09 -21.24 2.89
C LEU A 281 -0.75 -21.79 2.34
N ASP A 282 0.18 -22.12 3.23
CA ASP A 282 1.57 -22.48 2.89
C ASP A 282 1.83 -24.00 2.89
N LYS A 283 0.85 -24.80 3.35
CA LYS A 283 0.96 -26.26 3.48
C LYS A 283 -0.02 -27.01 2.57
N VAL A 284 0.21 -26.88 1.27
CA VAL A 284 -0.17 -27.90 0.29
C VAL A 284 1.12 -28.49 -0.25
N GLU A 285 1.52 -29.66 0.27
CA GLU A 285 2.70 -30.37 -0.25
C GLU A 285 2.46 -30.77 -1.71
N VAL A 286 3.51 -30.63 -2.53
CA VAL A 286 3.48 -31.09 -3.93
C VAL A 286 3.45 -32.61 -3.94
N ALA A 287 2.27 -33.18 -4.14
CA ALA A 287 2.11 -34.60 -4.38
C ALA A 287 2.70 -34.95 -5.77
N GLU A 288 3.92 -35.50 -5.78
CA GLU A 288 4.59 -35.95 -7.01
C GLU A 288 3.73 -36.98 -7.75
N ASP A 289 3.19 -36.60 -8.91
CA ASP A 289 2.42 -37.52 -9.76
C ASP A 289 3.36 -38.54 -10.43
N ARG A 290 3.30 -39.80 -9.97
CA ARG A 290 4.07 -40.91 -10.54
C ARG A 290 3.22 -41.66 -11.57
N PRO A 291 3.60 -41.65 -12.86
CA PRO A 291 2.73 -42.16 -13.91
C PRO A 291 2.62 -43.69 -13.93
N GLY A 292 1.39 -44.19 -13.93
CA GLY A 292 1.01 -45.37 -14.71
C GLY A 292 0.77 -46.69 -13.97
N ASN A 293 -0.50 -46.93 -13.61
CA ASN A 293 -1.23 -48.11 -14.10
C ASN A 293 -2.76 -47.97 -13.86
N PRO A 294 -3.62 -48.39 -14.82
CA PRO A 294 -5.06 -48.38 -14.63
C PRO A 294 -5.52 -49.51 -13.69
N PRO A 295 -6.61 -49.33 -12.92
CA PRO A 295 -7.07 -50.31 -11.95
C PRO A 295 -7.65 -51.56 -12.61
N ARG A 296 -7.38 -52.73 -12.03
CA ARG A 296 -8.16 -53.96 -12.24
C ARG A 296 -9.11 -54.19 -11.06
N GLU A 297 -10.28 -54.72 -11.36
CA GLU A 297 -11.35 -54.98 -10.38
C GLU A 297 -11.04 -56.14 -9.42
N LYS A 298 -11.97 -56.31 -8.46
CA LYS A 298 -12.30 -57.53 -7.69
C LYS A 298 -11.43 -57.86 -6.47
N SER A 299 -11.89 -57.29 -5.35
CA SER A 299 -12.57 -58.00 -4.26
C SER A 299 -11.87 -59.14 -3.48
N ASP A 300 -12.29 -59.18 -2.21
CA ASP A 300 -12.37 -60.33 -1.31
C ASP A 300 -11.23 -60.66 -0.32
N TYR A 301 -11.63 -60.55 0.95
CA TYR A 301 -11.35 -61.45 2.08
C TYR A 301 -9.93 -61.61 2.65
N PHE A 302 -9.87 -61.41 3.98
CA PHE A 302 -8.97 -62.05 4.97
C PHE A 302 -7.47 -62.14 4.60
N GLY A 303 -6.56 -61.43 5.26
CA GLY A 303 -6.50 -61.26 6.70
C GLY A 303 -5.40 -62.11 7.33
N ASN A 304 -4.52 -61.43 8.08
CA ASN A 304 -3.78 -61.92 9.23
C ASN A 304 -2.42 -62.67 9.03
N SER A 305 -1.41 -62.12 9.73
CA SER A 305 -0.47 -62.82 10.62
C SER A 305 1.03 -62.98 10.24
N ASN A 306 1.86 -62.65 11.24
CA ASN A 306 3.14 -63.27 11.65
C ASN A 306 4.45 -63.03 10.85
N GLY A 307 5.58 -63.06 11.60
CA GLY A 307 6.96 -62.88 11.12
C GLY A 307 7.49 -61.45 11.37
N VAL A 308 8.28 -61.10 12.38
CA VAL A 308 9.27 -61.82 13.22
C VAL A 308 10.46 -62.38 12.42
N ALA A 309 11.74 -62.06 12.69
CA ALA A 309 12.42 -60.95 13.39
C ALA A 309 13.95 -61.07 13.17
N SER A 310 14.73 -60.00 13.44
CA SER A 310 16.14 -60.07 13.90
C SER A 310 17.22 -60.51 12.86
N VAL A 311 18.55 -60.33 12.99
CA VAL A 311 19.40 -59.43 13.84
C VAL A 311 20.86 -59.36 13.30
N ALA A 312 21.47 -58.16 13.38
CA ALA A 312 22.93 -57.83 13.49
C ALA A 312 24.01 -58.28 12.44
N ALA A 313 25.23 -57.76 12.70
CA ALA A 313 26.58 -58.26 12.33
C ALA A 313 27.37 -57.64 11.14
N GLN A 314 27.99 -56.49 11.45
CA GLN A 314 29.35 -56.00 11.13
C GLN A 314 30.39 -56.84 10.30
N GLU A 315 31.28 -56.06 9.64
CA GLU A 315 32.75 -56.21 9.51
C GLU A 315 33.45 -56.97 8.34
N SER A 316 33.82 -56.17 7.31
CA SER A 316 35.23 -55.83 6.97
C SER A 316 36.02 -56.60 5.87
N ARG A 317 37.07 -55.90 5.38
CA ARG A 317 38.22 -56.32 4.54
C ARG A 317 38.03 -56.44 3.01
N GLY A 318 39.13 -56.22 2.27
CA GLY A 318 39.27 -56.30 0.80
C GLY A 318 40.75 -56.17 0.37
N ARG A 319 41.10 -56.30 -0.93
CA ARG A 319 42.48 -56.13 -1.47
C ARG A 319 42.57 -56.12 -3.02
N ILE A 320 43.57 -55.38 -3.57
CA ILE A 320 44.33 -55.41 -4.88
C ILE A 320 43.74 -56.18 -6.10
N THR A 321 43.81 -55.73 -7.36
CA THR A 321 44.96 -55.66 -8.33
C THR A 321 44.55 -54.89 -9.62
N GLU A 322 45.34 -54.35 -10.57
CA GLU A 322 46.79 -54.08 -10.80
C GLU A 322 46.97 -53.04 -11.97
N SER A 323 48.00 -53.09 -12.83
CA SER A 323 48.25 -52.20 -14.01
C SER A 323 49.11 -52.92 -15.09
N PRO A 324 49.31 -52.34 -16.30
CA PRO A 324 50.70 -52.02 -16.70
C PRO A 324 50.91 -50.77 -17.61
N ALA A 325 52.17 -50.38 -17.81
CA ALA A 325 52.69 -49.31 -18.69
C ALA A 325 53.73 -49.94 -19.70
N PRO A 326 54.79 -49.30 -20.27
CA PRO A 326 55.28 -47.90 -20.26
C PRO A 326 55.80 -47.37 -21.65
N VAL A 327 56.46 -46.18 -21.67
CA VAL A 327 57.77 -45.86 -22.33
C VAL A 327 58.14 -44.37 -22.10
N THR A 328 59.44 -44.04 -22.00
CA THR A 328 60.05 -42.69 -21.80
C THR A 328 61.46 -42.68 -22.48
N PRO A 329 62.41 -41.70 -22.31
CA PRO A 329 62.39 -40.27 -21.92
C PRO A 329 63.20 -39.37 -22.91
N THR A 330 63.52 -38.10 -22.57
CA THR A 330 64.82 -37.38 -22.82
C THR A 330 64.87 -36.01 -22.10
N THR A 331 66.07 -35.48 -21.79
CA THR A 331 66.32 -34.32 -20.89
C THR A 331 67.29 -33.27 -21.46
N ALA A 332 67.03 -31.96 -21.20
CA ALA A 332 68.00 -30.87 -20.94
C ALA A 332 67.22 -29.54 -20.67
N ALA A 333 67.43 -28.65 -19.68
CA ALA A 333 68.54 -28.25 -18.79
C ALA A 333 69.30 -26.97 -19.21
N ARG A 334 68.90 -25.79 -18.67
CA ARG A 334 69.81 -24.63 -18.41
C ARG A 334 69.19 -23.51 -17.54
N THR A 335 69.98 -23.06 -16.57
CA THR A 335 69.97 -21.75 -15.85
C THR A 335 71.43 -21.20 -15.92
N PRO A 336 71.79 -19.92 -15.65
CA PRO A 336 71.43 -19.02 -14.52
C PRO A 336 70.90 -17.64 -15.03
N SER A 337 70.84 -16.48 -14.33
CA SER A 337 71.54 -15.99 -13.11
C SER A 337 70.80 -14.86 -12.36
N THR A 338 71.33 -14.52 -11.17
CA THR A 338 70.76 -13.61 -10.15
C THR A 338 71.36 -12.19 -10.11
N ALA A 339 70.51 -11.17 -9.91
CA ALA A 339 70.76 -9.90 -9.16
C ALA A 339 69.41 -9.13 -9.11
N SER A 340 68.85 -8.51 -8.05
CA SER A 340 69.23 -8.05 -6.69
C SER A 340 69.34 -6.53 -6.55
N PHE A 341 68.81 -6.01 -5.43
CA PHE A 341 68.90 -4.63 -4.88
C PHE A 341 67.87 -3.57 -5.31
N THR A 342 67.86 -2.49 -4.52
CA THR A 342 66.72 -1.65 -4.14
C THR A 342 66.97 -0.14 -4.38
N GLN A 343 65.93 0.66 -4.11
CA GLN A 343 65.93 2.08 -3.67
C GLN A 343 65.79 3.23 -4.70
N LEU A 344 64.92 4.15 -4.28
CA LEU A 344 64.93 5.63 -4.43
C LEU A 344 64.77 6.25 -5.84
N ALA A 345 63.55 6.75 -6.08
CA ALA A 345 63.17 8.19 -6.04
C ALA A 345 64.08 9.26 -6.68
N GLU A 346 63.41 10.22 -7.32
CA GLU A 346 63.90 11.52 -7.84
C GLU A 346 64.88 11.39 -9.04
N ASP A 347 64.80 12.22 -10.09
CA ASP A 347 64.72 13.69 -10.02
C ASP A 347 64.13 14.37 -11.29
N ALA A 348 63.82 15.66 -11.14
CA ALA A 348 63.79 16.77 -12.12
C ALA A 348 63.04 16.66 -13.48
N ALA A 349 62.09 17.58 -13.67
CA ALA A 349 61.59 18.00 -14.99
C ALA A 349 62.48 19.09 -15.64
N SER A 350 62.38 19.30 -16.97
CA SER A 350 61.96 20.60 -17.58
C SER A 350 62.39 20.85 -19.05
N THR A 351 61.42 21.28 -19.87
CA THR A 351 61.55 22.33 -20.93
C THR A 351 60.10 22.73 -21.30
N LEU A 352 59.56 23.93 -21.06
CA LEU A 352 59.91 25.30 -21.51
C LEU A 352 59.96 25.43 -23.05
N SER A 353 59.45 26.48 -23.71
CA SER A 353 58.46 27.57 -23.45
C SER A 353 58.11 28.17 -24.85
N GLN A 354 57.26 29.17 -25.14
CA GLN A 354 56.87 30.45 -24.52
C GLN A 354 55.81 31.09 -25.47
N GLN A 355 54.84 31.91 -25.05
CA GLN A 355 54.85 33.41 -25.05
C GLN A 355 53.40 33.89 -24.76
N GLN A 356 53.07 35.09 -24.26
CA GLN A 356 53.79 36.09 -23.45
C GLN A 356 52.77 36.99 -22.70
N ARG A 357 53.04 37.25 -21.40
CA ARG A 357 52.99 38.54 -20.64
C ARG A 357 51.95 39.63 -21.07
N ARG A 358 51.26 40.31 -20.15
CA ARG A 358 51.82 41.27 -19.15
C ARG A 358 50.75 41.63 -18.08
N SER A 359 51.03 41.49 -16.77
CA SER A 359 51.30 42.56 -15.77
C SER A 359 50.08 43.41 -15.31
N SER A 360 49.85 43.76 -14.03
CA SER A 360 50.79 43.98 -12.91
C SER A 360 50.18 43.69 -11.51
N ARG A 361 51.06 43.61 -10.48
CA ARG A 361 50.84 43.46 -9.01
C ARG A 361 51.65 44.60 -8.31
N PRO A 362 51.84 44.71 -6.96
CA PRO A 362 51.16 44.14 -5.76
C PRO A 362 50.98 45.21 -4.62
N LEU A 363 51.08 44.78 -3.34
CA LEU A 363 51.13 45.52 -2.04
C LEU A 363 49.77 45.65 -1.30
N ALA A 364 49.66 45.61 0.05
CA ALA A 364 50.63 45.30 1.15
C ALA A 364 49.92 44.84 2.46
N SER A 365 50.69 44.63 3.54
CA SER A 365 50.29 44.30 4.94
C SER A 365 50.77 45.41 5.93
N PRO A 366 50.67 45.34 7.28
CA PRO A 366 49.83 44.51 8.21
C PRO A 366 49.25 45.28 9.46
N LEU A 367 48.60 44.52 10.37
CA LEU A 367 48.56 44.67 11.86
C LEU A 367 47.66 45.70 12.62
N LEU A 368 47.28 45.24 13.83
CA LEU A 368 46.98 45.93 15.12
C LEU A 368 45.58 46.46 15.52
N LEU A 369 45.20 46.05 16.75
CA LEU A 369 44.19 46.57 17.70
C LEU A 369 44.71 47.87 18.38
N PRO A 370 43.89 48.77 19.01
CA PRO A 370 43.11 48.44 20.21
C PRO A 370 41.81 49.24 20.53
N ARG A 371 41.33 49.03 21.77
CA ARG A 371 40.04 49.38 22.43
C ARG A 371 39.75 50.88 22.73
N THR A 372 38.47 51.13 23.10
CA THR A 372 37.93 52.15 24.06
C THR A 372 37.95 53.65 23.65
N THR A 373 37.05 54.58 24.08
CA THR A 373 35.96 54.59 25.11
C THR A 373 34.94 55.74 24.88
N HIS A 374 33.67 55.57 25.33
CA HIS A 374 32.72 56.65 25.80
C HIS A 374 32.26 57.74 24.78
N GLN A 375 31.17 58.54 24.92
CA GLN A 375 29.99 58.73 25.83
C GLN A 375 28.89 59.56 25.03
N LEU A 376 27.71 60.08 25.48
CA LEU A 376 27.01 60.29 26.76
C LEU A 376 25.48 60.57 26.55
N SER A 377 24.58 59.94 27.32
CA SER A 377 23.20 60.43 27.70
C SER A 377 22.07 60.53 26.62
N ARG A 378 20.76 60.66 26.96
CA ARG A 378 20.08 60.95 28.25
C ARG A 378 18.60 60.49 28.34
N SER A 379 18.20 59.90 29.49
CA SER A 379 16.87 59.94 30.17
C SER A 379 15.56 59.49 29.46
N GLN A 380 14.62 58.73 30.02
CA GLN A 380 14.41 58.14 31.38
C GLN A 380 14.23 56.58 31.29
N SER A 381 13.44 55.74 31.99
CA SER A 381 12.32 55.82 32.99
C SER A 381 12.26 54.53 33.87
N GLY A 382 11.21 54.34 34.68
CA GLY A 382 10.84 53.10 35.42
C GLY A 382 9.40 53.19 35.96
N PRO A 383 8.86 52.26 36.79
CA PRO A 383 9.49 51.15 37.57
C PRO A 383 9.07 49.72 37.11
N ARG A 384 9.87 48.63 37.29
CA ARG A 384 10.11 47.76 38.49
C ARG A 384 8.84 47.07 39.05
N ARG A 385 8.84 45.78 39.45
CA ARG A 385 9.90 44.89 40.03
C ARG A 385 9.98 43.52 39.26
N ARG A 386 11.05 42.69 39.22
CA ARG A 386 12.07 42.17 40.20
C ARG A 386 11.47 41.21 41.25
N THR A 387 12.02 40.04 41.63
CA THR A 387 13.32 39.30 41.47
C THR A 387 13.02 37.77 41.50
N SER A 388 13.73 36.77 40.94
CA SER A 388 15.15 36.44 40.61
C SER A 388 16.02 35.87 41.76
N MET A 389 16.87 34.86 41.45
CA MET A 389 17.84 34.12 42.31
C MET A 389 17.28 32.93 43.14
N SER A 390 18.04 31.87 43.48
CA SER A 390 19.28 31.27 42.92
C SER A 390 19.59 29.88 43.53
N SER A 391 20.50 29.11 42.91
CA SER A 391 21.10 27.83 43.34
C SER A 391 21.80 27.81 44.72
N LEU A 392 21.91 26.62 45.37
CA LEU A 392 23.18 26.02 45.87
C LEU A 392 23.02 24.61 46.53
N ASN A 393 24.14 23.94 46.87
CA ASN A 393 24.24 22.52 47.30
C ASN A 393 24.49 22.31 48.81
N SER A 394 24.07 21.17 49.38
CA SER A 394 24.63 20.43 50.56
C SER A 394 23.88 19.07 50.72
N PHE A 395 24.46 17.90 51.04
CA PHE A 395 25.10 17.40 52.29
C PHE A 395 24.17 17.46 53.53
N SER A 396 24.00 16.44 54.41
CA SER A 396 24.54 15.05 54.49
C SER A 396 23.81 14.18 55.56
N LEU A 397 23.85 12.84 55.39
CA LEU A 397 23.90 11.72 56.39
C LEU A 397 22.83 11.49 57.51
N ASP A 398 22.80 10.20 57.93
CA ASP A 398 22.27 9.53 59.16
C ASP A 398 20.74 9.61 59.46
N ASP A 399 20.06 8.67 60.16
CA ASP A 399 20.49 7.47 60.93
C ASP A 399 19.36 6.37 60.98
N GLY A 400 19.59 5.21 61.62
CA GLY A 400 18.58 4.14 61.91
C GLY A 400 18.35 3.89 63.42
N PRO A 401 17.99 2.68 63.91
CA PRO A 401 16.99 1.69 63.46
C PRO A 401 16.13 1.07 64.64
N LEU A 402 15.33 0.02 64.37
CA LEU A 402 14.85 -1.08 65.29
C LEU A 402 14.06 -0.83 66.61
N VAL A 403 12.90 -1.52 66.75
CA VAL A 403 12.39 -2.34 67.91
C VAL A 403 11.34 -3.34 67.30
N GLU A 404 11.41 -4.68 67.36
CA GLU A 404 11.22 -5.69 68.45
C GLU A 404 9.73 -5.80 68.95
N LEU A 405 9.07 -6.95 69.22
CA LEU A 405 9.47 -8.26 69.82
C LEU A 405 8.65 -9.50 69.34
N GLN A 406 9.33 -10.66 69.30
CA GLN A 406 9.00 -12.06 69.74
C GLN A 406 7.58 -12.70 69.74
N GLU A 407 7.55 -13.94 69.19
CA GLU A 407 7.02 -15.24 69.75
C GLU A 407 5.48 -15.46 69.97
N ASP A 408 4.90 -16.68 69.92
CA ASP A 408 5.48 -18.04 69.81
C ASP A 408 4.56 -19.12 69.14
N HIS A 409 5.10 -20.34 68.96
CA HIS A 409 4.54 -21.72 68.81
C HIS A 409 3.00 -22.01 68.94
N SER A 410 2.38 -23.09 68.41
CA SER A 410 2.84 -24.38 67.81
C SER A 410 1.68 -25.15 67.09
N ASP A 411 2.04 -26.15 66.26
CA ASP A 411 1.50 -27.52 66.01
C ASP A 411 0.06 -27.94 66.45
N ALA A 412 -0.61 -29.00 65.92
CA ALA A 412 -0.19 -30.11 65.07
C ALA A 412 -1.37 -30.79 64.29
N GLU A 413 -1.01 -31.66 63.34
CA GLU A 413 -1.46 -33.08 63.15
C GLU A 413 -2.66 -33.68 63.95
N THR A 414 -3.41 -34.72 63.53
CA THR A 414 -3.32 -35.69 62.38
C THR A 414 -4.58 -36.58 62.24
N THR A 415 -4.68 -37.36 61.14
CA THR A 415 -5.24 -38.76 61.05
C THR A 415 -6.76 -39.00 61.25
N ARG A 416 -7.41 -40.08 60.74
CA ARG A 416 -7.15 -41.11 59.69
C ARG A 416 -8.43 -41.93 59.37
N SER A 417 -8.36 -42.75 58.30
CA SER A 417 -8.87 -44.15 58.20
C SER A 417 -10.38 -44.48 58.24
N GLU A 418 -10.91 -45.53 57.58
CA GLU A 418 -10.43 -46.45 56.51
C GLU A 418 -11.57 -47.37 56.01
N THR A 419 -11.45 -47.94 54.79
CA THR A 419 -11.91 -49.31 54.37
C THR A 419 -13.43 -49.65 54.36
N SER A 420 -13.94 -50.68 53.62
CA SER A 420 -13.45 -51.44 52.44
C SER A 420 -14.51 -52.38 51.84
N GLY A 421 -14.46 -52.62 50.52
CA GLY A 421 -14.83 -53.90 49.85
C GLY A 421 -16.33 -54.25 49.69
N GLY A 422 -16.73 -55.17 48.79
CA GLY A 422 -15.97 -55.84 47.71
C GLY A 422 -16.66 -57.09 47.11
N ALA A 423 -16.56 -57.28 45.77
CA ALA A 423 -17.02 -58.44 44.97
C ALA A 423 -18.56 -58.73 44.91
N GLY A 424 -19.13 -59.43 43.91
CA GLY A 424 -18.58 -59.83 42.60
C GLY A 424 -19.47 -60.76 41.74
N ALA A 425 -19.37 -60.63 40.41
CA ALA A 425 -19.65 -61.61 39.32
C ALA A 425 -21.09 -62.14 38.98
N GLY A 426 -21.59 -61.70 37.81
CA GLY A 426 -22.46 -62.49 36.88
C GLY A 426 -23.99 -62.38 37.02
N PRO A 427 -24.80 -62.72 35.98
CA PRO A 427 -24.47 -63.24 34.64
C PRO A 427 -24.74 -62.24 33.47
N LYS A 428 -24.34 -62.59 32.24
CA LYS A 428 -24.65 -61.81 31.01
C LYS A 428 -25.92 -62.32 30.30
N VAL A 429 -26.94 -61.48 30.14
CA VAL A 429 -28.07 -61.67 29.21
C VAL A 429 -28.35 -60.35 28.45
N LYS A 430 -28.96 -60.44 27.27
CA LYS A 430 -29.12 -59.34 26.29
C LYS A 430 -29.85 -58.11 26.87
N GLY A 431 -29.24 -56.93 26.73
CA GLY A 431 -29.89 -55.63 26.90
C GLY A 431 -30.00 -54.89 25.56
N VAL A 432 -31.12 -54.20 25.35
CA VAL A 432 -31.35 -53.34 24.16
C VAL A 432 -30.58 -52.03 24.32
N ARG A 433 -29.90 -51.56 23.27
CA ARG A 433 -29.35 -50.20 23.24
C ARG A 433 -30.45 -49.22 22.88
N HIS A 434 -30.84 -48.35 23.80
CA HIS A 434 -31.37 -47.04 23.43
C HIS A 434 -30.23 -46.17 22.91
N ALA A 435 -30.52 -45.34 21.91
CA ALA A 435 -29.51 -44.51 21.27
C ALA A 435 -29.15 -43.29 22.14
N GLY A 436 -27.85 -43.00 22.26
CA GLY A 436 -27.42 -41.64 22.59
C GLY A 436 -27.67 -40.74 21.38
N VAL A 437 -28.00 -39.46 21.62
CA VAL A 437 -28.16 -38.48 20.55
C VAL A 437 -26.78 -38.13 20.01
N SER A 438 -26.46 -38.66 18.83
CA SER A 438 -25.37 -38.17 18.01
C SER A 438 -25.74 -36.76 17.52
N LEU A 439 -24.84 -35.79 17.68
CA LEU A 439 -24.95 -34.48 17.01
C LEU A 439 -24.45 -34.59 15.57
N ASP A 440 -25.05 -35.50 14.80
CA ASP A 440 -24.95 -35.50 13.35
C ASP A 440 -25.62 -34.21 12.81
N PRO A 441 -25.08 -33.60 11.73
CA PRO A 441 -25.64 -32.37 11.18
C PRO A 441 -27.03 -32.64 10.58
N VAL A 442 -28.08 -32.21 11.29
CA VAL A 442 -29.47 -32.36 10.86
C VAL A 442 -29.67 -31.62 9.53
N GLY A 443 -29.80 -32.39 8.46
CA GLY A 443 -29.73 -31.89 7.09
C GLY A 443 -30.94 -31.07 6.67
N TRP A 444 -30.74 -29.77 6.41
CA TRP A 444 -31.70 -28.96 5.68
C TRP A 444 -31.44 -29.06 4.17
N LYS A 445 -32.23 -29.86 3.46
CA LYS A 445 -32.15 -30.01 2.00
C LYS A 445 -32.88 -28.87 1.27
N ARG A 446 -32.19 -27.75 1.11
CA ARG A 446 -32.36 -26.82 -0.02
C ARG A 446 -31.00 -26.79 -0.71
N ASP A 447 -30.80 -27.68 -1.68
CA ASP A 447 -29.50 -28.20 -2.17
C ASP A 447 -28.61 -27.17 -2.94
N GLY A 448 -28.71 -25.88 -2.65
CA GLY A 448 -27.89 -24.80 -3.23
C GLY A 448 -27.22 -23.86 -2.23
N PHE A 449 -27.59 -23.86 -0.95
CA PHE A 449 -27.19 -22.81 0.01
C PHE A 449 -26.05 -23.15 0.97
N LYS A 450 -25.57 -24.40 1.03
CA LYS A 450 -24.45 -24.79 1.88
C LYS A 450 -23.24 -25.18 1.03
N GLU A 451 -22.26 -24.28 0.96
CA GLU A 451 -20.90 -24.59 0.55
C GLU A 451 -20.04 -24.62 1.82
N ASP A 452 -19.19 -25.64 2.00
CA ASP A 452 -18.36 -25.76 3.20
C ASP A 452 -17.32 -24.63 3.21
N ILE A 453 -17.18 -23.92 4.35
CA ILE A 453 -16.22 -22.83 4.49
C ILE A 453 -14.77 -23.30 4.22
N LEU A 454 -14.45 -24.58 4.46
CA LEU A 454 -13.16 -25.17 4.15
C LEU A 454 -12.98 -25.45 2.64
N ASP A 455 -14.04 -25.83 1.92
CA ASP A 455 -13.99 -25.97 0.45
C ASP A 455 -13.99 -24.60 -0.24
N MET A 456 -14.69 -23.62 0.32
CA MET A 456 -14.58 -22.21 -0.05
C MET A 456 -13.14 -21.73 0.15
N LEU A 457 -12.55 -21.94 1.33
CA LEU A 457 -11.17 -21.55 1.62
C LEU A 457 -10.17 -22.25 0.68
N ARG A 458 -10.31 -23.56 0.40
CA ARG A 458 -9.49 -24.26 -0.62
C ARG A 458 -9.55 -23.59 -1.99
N LYS A 459 -10.74 -23.16 -2.44
CA LYS A 459 -10.90 -22.41 -3.71
C LYS A 459 -10.30 -21.01 -3.63
N LEU A 460 -10.51 -20.31 -2.53
CA LEU A 460 -9.98 -18.96 -2.25
C LEU A 460 -8.46 -18.92 -2.03
N THR A 461 -7.81 -20.07 -1.82
CA THR A 461 -6.38 -20.16 -1.48
C THR A 461 -5.59 -21.05 -2.43
N SER A 462 -6.27 -21.73 -3.37
CA SER A 462 -5.62 -22.39 -4.49
C SER A 462 -4.72 -21.42 -5.27
N THR A 463 -3.47 -21.85 -5.46
CA THR A 463 -2.42 -21.20 -6.26
C THR A 463 -2.56 -21.48 -7.76
N ASP A 464 -3.66 -22.11 -8.16
CA ASP A 464 -3.94 -22.55 -9.52
C ASP A 464 -4.34 -21.35 -10.41
N ASP A 465 -3.64 -21.18 -11.54
CA ASP A 465 -3.98 -20.22 -12.59
C ASP A 465 -5.40 -20.46 -13.15
N GLU A 466 -5.94 -21.68 -13.00
CA GLU A 466 -7.30 -22.04 -13.39
C GLU A 466 -8.40 -21.35 -12.54
N ARG A 467 -8.08 -20.73 -11.40
CA ARG A 467 -9.02 -20.15 -10.42
C ARG A 467 -9.71 -18.87 -10.92
N ARG A 468 -11.05 -18.80 -10.76
CA ARG A 468 -11.91 -17.61 -11.02
C ARG A 468 -11.39 -16.35 -10.31
N PRO A 469 -11.50 -15.13 -10.88
CA PRO A 469 -11.29 -13.88 -10.15
C PRO A 469 -12.16 -13.80 -8.90
N VAL A 470 -11.59 -13.29 -7.80
CA VAL A 470 -12.25 -13.18 -6.50
C VAL A 470 -12.27 -11.75 -6.01
N HIS A 471 -13.46 -11.27 -5.65
CA HIS A 471 -13.64 -9.94 -5.10
C HIS A 471 -14.20 -10.00 -3.68
N PHE A 472 -13.45 -9.48 -2.71
CA PHE A 472 -13.93 -9.34 -1.34
C PHE A 472 -14.68 -8.03 -1.18
N LEU A 473 -15.80 -8.07 -0.45
CA LEU A 473 -16.53 -6.90 0.05
C LEU A 473 -16.39 -6.89 1.57
N PHE A 474 -15.91 -5.81 2.15
CA PHE A 474 -15.95 -5.59 3.60
C PHE A 474 -16.60 -4.23 3.86
N LEU A 475 -17.92 -4.27 4.00
CA LEU A 475 -18.83 -3.13 4.01
C LEU A 475 -19.30 -2.83 5.44
N GLY A 476 -20.03 -1.72 5.64
CA GLY A 476 -20.58 -1.34 6.94
C GLY A 476 -19.54 -0.91 7.98
N SER A 477 -18.30 -0.63 7.56
CA SER A 477 -17.20 -0.14 8.41
C SER A 477 -16.80 -1.05 9.57
N SER A 478 -17.01 -2.37 9.48
CA SER A 478 -16.64 -3.30 10.54
C SER A 478 -15.13 -3.32 10.87
N LEU A 479 -14.25 -2.82 9.99
CA LEU A 479 -12.82 -2.61 10.32
C LEU A 479 -12.59 -1.48 11.36
N GLY A 480 -13.61 -0.67 11.65
CA GLY A 480 -13.61 0.25 12.78
C GLY A 480 -13.56 -0.48 14.13
N ASN A 481 -14.06 -1.71 14.21
CA ASN A 481 -14.16 -2.46 15.47
C ASN A 481 -12.89 -3.30 15.78
N PHE A 482 -11.87 -3.24 14.91
CA PHE A 482 -10.55 -3.80 15.14
C PHE A 482 -9.71 -2.80 15.95
N ASP A 483 -8.72 -3.27 16.70
CA ASP A 483 -7.63 -2.39 17.12
C ASP A 483 -6.69 -2.07 15.92
N ARG A 484 -5.92 -0.99 16.04
CA ARG A 484 -5.07 -0.50 14.94
C ARG A 484 -3.92 -1.44 14.56
N GLU A 485 -3.46 -2.27 15.48
CA GLU A 485 -2.34 -3.18 15.25
C GLU A 485 -2.83 -4.48 14.58
N SER A 486 -4.07 -4.90 14.86
CA SER A 486 -4.75 -6.05 14.23
C SER A 486 -5.30 -5.76 12.84
N ALA A 487 -5.70 -4.52 12.54
CA ALA A 487 -6.37 -4.17 11.28
C ALA A 487 -5.49 -4.40 10.03
N GLY A 488 -4.22 -4.00 10.05
CA GLY A 488 -3.28 -4.19 8.94
C GLY A 488 -3.00 -5.68 8.63
N PRO A 489 -2.59 -6.49 9.62
CA PRO A 489 -2.40 -7.94 9.46
C PRO A 489 -3.66 -8.68 8.97
N PHE A 490 -4.86 -8.26 9.39
CA PHE A 490 -6.09 -8.82 8.85
C PHE A 490 -6.23 -8.56 7.34
N LEU A 491 -6.09 -7.29 6.90
CA LEU A 491 -6.16 -6.97 5.47
C LEU A 491 -5.05 -7.67 4.66
N ALA A 492 -3.85 -7.81 5.22
CA ALA A 492 -2.72 -8.53 4.60
C ALA A 492 -3.00 -10.02 4.38
N SER A 493 -3.82 -10.63 5.25
CA SER A 493 -4.16 -12.07 5.24
C SER A 493 -5.20 -12.47 4.19
N LEU A 494 -5.87 -11.51 3.54
CA LEU A 494 -6.85 -11.79 2.50
C LEU A 494 -6.16 -12.37 1.25
N PRO A 495 -6.63 -13.51 0.70
CA PRO A 495 -5.94 -14.24 -0.37
C PRO A 495 -6.23 -13.66 -1.78
N LEU A 496 -5.90 -12.38 -1.93
CA LEU A 496 -5.84 -11.66 -3.21
C LEU A 496 -4.55 -12.07 -3.95
N ARG A 497 -4.65 -12.60 -5.17
CA ARG A 497 -3.46 -12.96 -5.96
C ARG A 497 -2.72 -11.69 -6.44
N PRO A 498 -1.41 -11.54 -6.15
CA PRO A 498 -0.61 -10.42 -6.64
C PRO A 498 -0.71 -10.24 -8.16
N GLY A 499 -0.98 -9.02 -8.63
CA GLY A 499 -1.05 -8.70 -10.06
C GLY A 499 -2.27 -9.22 -10.80
N SER A 500 -3.30 -9.68 -10.09
CA SER A 500 -4.53 -10.20 -10.70
C SER A 500 -5.65 -9.15 -10.77
N THR A 501 -6.84 -9.58 -11.22
CA THR A 501 -8.08 -8.82 -11.08
C THR A 501 -8.71 -8.95 -9.69
N ASP A 502 -8.20 -9.80 -8.81
CA ASP A 502 -8.71 -9.96 -7.44
C ASP A 502 -8.63 -8.62 -6.70
N SER A 503 -9.69 -8.27 -5.96
CA SER A 503 -9.79 -6.95 -5.29
C SER A 503 -10.55 -7.00 -3.97
N LEU A 504 -10.34 -5.99 -3.13
CA LEU A 504 -11.14 -5.71 -1.94
C LEU A 504 -11.88 -4.38 -2.14
N LEU A 505 -13.20 -4.36 -1.98
CA LEU A 505 -13.99 -3.15 -1.75
C LEU A 505 -14.20 -2.98 -0.23
N LEU A 506 -13.59 -1.95 0.34
CA LEU A 506 -13.55 -1.69 1.78
C LEU A 506 -14.29 -0.40 2.15
N GLY A 507 -15.27 -0.49 3.05
CA GLY A 507 -15.89 0.65 3.71
C GLY A 507 -15.10 1.11 4.93
N LEU A 508 -14.78 2.41 5.01
CA LEU A 508 -14.12 3.03 6.17
C LEU A 508 -14.85 4.30 6.63
N ASP A 509 -14.99 4.42 7.94
CA ASP A 509 -15.45 5.63 8.61
C ASP A 509 -14.35 6.70 8.58
N GLY A 510 -14.69 7.89 8.08
CA GLY A 510 -13.84 9.06 8.12
C GLY A 510 -13.87 9.76 9.48
N ARG A 511 -12.71 10.21 9.99
CA ARG A 511 -12.67 11.12 11.14
C ARG A 511 -13.36 12.46 10.80
N PRO A 512 -14.30 12.97 11.63
CA PRO A 512 -14.85 14.33 11.48
C PRO A 512 -13.76 15.40 11.72
N SER A 513 -13.91 16.59 11.11
CA SER A 513 -12.88 17.65 11.16
C SER A 513 -12.63 18.15 12.59
N SER A 514 -11.40 17.97 13.09
CA SER A 514 -11.01 18.27 14.46
C SER A 514 -10.05 19.46 14.62
N SER A 515 -9.97 20.40 13.67
CA SER A 515 -8.95 21.45 13.74
C SER A 515 -9.52 22.87 13.79
N ASP A 516 -9.03 23.65 14.77
CA ASP A 516 -9.14 25.12 14.80
C ASP A 516 -8.39 25.81 13.63
N LYS A 517 -7.63 25.04 12.83
CA LYS A 517 -6.58 25.53 11.92
C LYS A 517 -6.85 25.28 10.44
N GLU A 518 -8.00 24.72 10.08
CA GLU A 518 -8.38 24.51 8.67
C GLU A 518 -8.66 25.87 8.02
N THR A 519 -7.60 26.45 7.43
CA THR A 519 -7.60 27.79 6.81
C THR A 519 -8.67 27.86 5.73
N ALA A 520 -9.61 28.79 5.90
CA ALA A 520 -10.84 28.84 5.11
C ALA A 520 -10.63 29.35 3.68
N VAL A 521 -10.00 28.53 2.83
CA VAL A 521 -10.29 28.54 1.40
C VAL A 521 -11.77 28.17 1.27
N ASN A 522 -12.58 29.06 0.69
CA ASN A 522 -14.03 28.91 0.50
C ASN A 522 -14.94 28.95 1.76
N GLY A 523 -14.53 29.73 2.77
CA GLY A 523 -15.46 30.65 3.45
C GLY A 523 -16.62 30.09 4.30
N HIS A 524 -16.45 28.96 4.99
CA HIS A 524 -17.46 28.40 5.90
C HIS A 524 -16.98 28.29 7.36
N LEU A 525 -17.92 28.53 8.29
CA LEU A 525 -17.95 28.36 9.76
C LEU A 525 -16.62 28.42 10.57
N PRO A 526 -16.56 29.26 11.64
CA PRO A 526 -15.45 29.25 12.60
C PRO A 526 -15.08 27.85 13.08
N SER A 527 -13.78 27.60 13.17
CA SER A 527 -13.20 26.26 13.17
C SER A 527 -13.48 25.46 14.45
N HIS A 528 -13.45 26.07 15.64
CA HIS A 528 -13.96 25.46 16.88
C HIS A 528 -15.41 24.95 16.80
N ILE A 529 -16.28 25.59 16.01
CA ILE A 529 -17.67 25.14 15.84
C ILE A 529 -17.69 23.83 15.05
N ARG A 530 -16.83 23.70 14.04
CA ARG A 530 -16.71 22.49 13.22
C ARG A 530 -16.11 21.30 13.99
N TYR A 531 -15.21 21.56 14.95
CA TYR A 531 -14.74 20.55 15.93
C TYR A 531 -15.89 19.99 16.77
N GLU A 532 -16.64 20.86 17.46
CA GLU A 532 -17.73 20.42 18.35
C GLU A 532 -18.90 19.81 17.59
N GLU A 533 -19.25 20.35 16.41
CA GLU A 533 -20.23 19.75 15.51
C GLU A 533 -19.79 18.35 15.04
N GLY A 534 -18.52 18.20 14.66
CA GLY A 534 -17.92 16.94 14.23
C GLY A 534 -17.89 15.87 15.33
N LYS A 535 -17.46 16.25 16.54
CA LYS A 535 -17.49 15.40 17.74
C LYS A 535 -18.92 14.97 18.07
N ARG A 536 -19.81 15.94 18.23
CA ARG A 536 -21.22 15.72 18.55
C ARG A 536 -21.93 14.86 17.51
N LYS A 537 -21.59 14.99 16.22
CA LYS A 537 -22.15 14.15 15.16
C LYS A 537 -21.79 12.67 15.33
N VAL A 538 -20.59 12.34 15.82
CA VAL A 538 -20.25 10.94 16.14
C VAL A 538 -20.93 10.49 17.43
N GLU A 539 -20.95 11.33 18.47
CA GLU A 539 -21.59 10.98 19.75
C GLU A 539 -23.10 10.73 19.59
N VAL A 540 -23.82 11.62 18.89
CA VAL A 540 -25.27 11.50 18.64
C VAL A 540 -25.60 10.39 17.63
N ALA A 541 -24.64 9.96 16.78
CA ALA A 541 -24.82 8.77 15.95
C ALA A 541 -24.80 7.47 16.77
N TYR A 542 -24.12 7.44 17.93
CA TYR A 542 -23.95 6.25 18.77
C TYR A 542 -24.69 6.31 20.13
N ASP A 543 -25.32 7.43 20.49
CA ASP A 543 -26.39 7.52 21.51
C ASP A 543 -27.51 8.42 20.96
N ASP A 544 -28.35 7.85 20.09
CA ASP A 544 -29.36 8.60 19.35
C ASP A 544 -30.47 9.17 20.25
N PRO A 545 -31.10 10.31 19.89
CA PRO A 545 -32.10 10.95 20.73
C PRO A 545 -33.40 10.14 20.93
N LYS A 546 -33.60 9.06 20.16
CA LYS A 546 -34.76 8.16 20.25
C LYS A 546 -34.47 6.94 21.13
N GLY A 547 -33.21 6.72 21.51
CA GLY A 547 -32.76 5.63 22.36
C GLY A 547 -32.60 4.27 21.67
N LYS A 548 -32.63 4.19 20.33
CA LYS A 548 -32.52 2.91 19.59
C LYS A 548 -31.18 2.21 19.86
N THR A 549 -30.10 2.97 19.79
CA THR A 549 -28.73 2.51 20.07
C THR A 549 -28.57 2.17 21.54
N ARG A 550 -29.24 2.91 22.43
CA ARG A 550 -29.28 2.59 23.86
C ARG A 550 -30.02 1.28 24.14
N ASP A 551 -31.13 1.01 23.46
CA ASP A 551 -31.87 -0.24 23.61
C ASP A 551 -31.09 -1.45 23.07
N PHE A 552 -30.39 -1.28 21.95
CA PHE A 552 -29.41 -2.21 21.38
C PHE A 552 -28.26 -2.50 22.36
N ILE A 553 -27.53 -1.47 22.80
CA ILE A 553 -26.39 -1.62 23.72
C ILE A 553 -26.85 -2.27 25.04
N MET A 554 -27.95 -1.79 25.64
CA MET A 554 -28.45 -2.34 26.91
C MET A 554 -29.05 -3.74 26.79
N HIS A 555 -29.33 -4.25 25.58
CA HIS A 555 -29.71 -5.66 25.36
C HIS A 555 -28.54 -6.62 25.60
N GLY A 556 -27.29 -6.17 25.41
CA GLY A 556 -26.11 -6.97 25.78
C GLY A 556 -26.05 -7.36 27.26
N ILE A 557 -26.69 -6.60 28.16
CA ILE A 557 -26.84 -6.97 29.58
C ILE A 557 -27.83 -8.14 29.76
N ASP A 558 -28.93 -8.15 29.00
CA ASP A 558 -29.91 -9.25 29.03
C ASP A 558 -29.23 -10.56 28.57
N VAL A 559 -28.53 -10.51 27.43
CA VAL A 559 -27.78 -11.64 26.86
C VAL A 559 -26.66 -12.11 27.80
N ALA A 560 -25.94 -11.18 28.45
CA ALA A 560 -24.90 -11.54 29.40
C ALA A 560 -25.46 -12.22 30.66
N SER A 561 -26.60 -11.79 31.20
CA SER A 561 -27.24 -12.48 32.33
C SER A 561 -27.73 -13.88 31.92
N GLU A 562 -28.38 -14.01 30.76
CA GLU A 562 -28.86 -15.30 30.25
C GLU A 562 -27.71 -16.28 30.01
N ALA A 563 -26.59 -15.84 29.42
CA ALA A 563 -25.39 -16.65 29.22
C ALA A 563 -24.74 -17.10 30.55
N LEU A 564 -24.77 -16.28 31.60
CA LEU A 564 -24.31 -16.69 32.93
C LEU A 564 -25.27 -17.70 33.59
N GLU A 565 -26.59 -17.51 33.43
CA GLU A 565 -27.65 -18.32 34.05
C GLU A 565 -27.87 -19.69 33.38
N MET A 566 -27.61 -19.86 32.08
CA MET A 566 -27.93 -21.10 31.35
C MET A 566 -27.17 -22.36 31.85
N GLU A 567 -25.94 -22.24 32.36
CA GLU A 567 -25.20 -23.39 32.94
C GLU A 567 -25.50 -23.63 34.44
N ASP A 568 -26.09 -22.66 35.16
CA ASP A 568 -26.46 -22.79 36.59
C ASP A 568 -27.64 -23.78 36.81
N ALA A 569 -28.26 -24.31 35.74
CA ALA A 569 -29.53 -25.04 35.76
C ALA A 569 -29.44 -26.57 35.52
N VAL A 570 -28.23 -27.16 35.53
CA VAL A 570 -28.00 -28.54 35.06
C VAL A 570 -28.10 -29.63 36.17
N GLU A 571 -28.09 -29.25 37.46
CA GLU A 571 -28.29 -30.18 38.58
C GLU A 571 -29.56 -29.87 39.40
N ASP A 572 -30.74 -30.37 38.98
CA ASP A 572 -31.86 -30.67 39.90
C ASP A 572 -32.98 -31.50 39.21
N ASP A 573 -32.82 -32.83 39.11
CA ASP A 573 -33.82 -33.74 38.52
C ASP A 573 -34.86 -34.23 39.56
N ILE A 574 -35.36 -33.32 40.41
CA ILE A 574 -36.40 -33.59 41.43
C ILE A 574 -37.46 -32.47 41.46
N PRO A 575 -38.70 -32.71 40.97
CA PRO A 575 -39.70 -31.65 40.79
C PRO A 575 -40.55 -31.37 42.05
N THR A 576 -39.95 -30.94 43.17
CA THR A 576 -40.70 -30.66 44.43
C THR A 576 -40.32 -29.37 45.17
N SER A 577 -40.37 -28.21 44.51
CA SER A 577 -40.63 -26.89 45.14
C SER A 577 -40.94 -25.81 44.09
N PRO A 578 -41.65 -24.72 44.45
CA PRO A 578 -41.78 -23.57 43.55
C PRO A 578 -40.39 -22.98 43.27
N LYS A 579 -39.99 -22.90 42.00
CA LYS A 579 -38.67 -22.39 41.59
C LYS A 579 -38.43 -21.01 42.21
N ARG A 580 -37.56 -20.96 43.23
CA ARG A 580 -37.02 -19.71 43.77
C ARG A 580 -36.21 -19.09 42.64
N ARG A 581 -36.75 -18.06 41.98
CA ARG A 581 -36.01 -17.28 40.97
C ARG A 581 -34.67 -16.89 41.61
N THR A 582 -33.59 -17.44 41.08
CA THR A 582 -32.25 -16.92 41.29
C THR A 582 -32.30 -15.44 40.93
N SER A 583 -31.67 -14.58 41.72
CA SER A 583 -31.47 -13.20 41.27
C SER A 583 -30.60 -13.29 40.02
N SER A 584 -31.07 -12.71 38.92
CA SER A 584 -30.19 -12.39 37.81
C SER A 584 -29.03 -11.57 38.36
N THR A 585 -27.81 -11.94 37.95
CA THR A 585 -26.58 -11.34 38.47
C THR A 585 -26.14 -10.13 37.65
N LEU A 586 -26.72 -9.95 36.46
CA LEU A 586 -26.64 -8.74 35.65
C LEU A 586 -28.06 -8.17 35.43
N ARG A 587 -28.58 -7.42 36.41
CA ARG A 587 -29.89 -6.74 36.32
C ARG A 587 -29.80 -5.52 35.39
N ARG A 588 -30.52 -5.51 34.25
CA ARG A 588 -30.50 -4.40 33.26
C ARG A 588 -30.77 -3.01 33.88
N GLU A 589 -31.62 -2.94 34.90
CA GLU A 589 -31.94 -1.72 35.65
C GLU A 589 -30.79 -1.17 36.53
N SER A 590 -29.84 -2.05 36.92
CA SER A 590 -28.66 -1.68 37.70
C SER A 590 -27.53 -1.08 36.85
N TRP A 591 -27.72 -0.96 35.53
CA TRP A 591 -26.74 -0.42 34.57
C TRP A 591 -27.29 0.77 33.78
N SER A 592 -26.41 1.59 33.23
CA SER A 592 -26.76 2.59 32.22
C SER A 592 -25.69 2.71 31.15
N TYR A 593 -26.10 2.94 29.91
CA TYR A 593 -25.17 3.21 28.81
C TYR A 593 -24.37 4.50 29.08
N LYS A 594 -23.09 4.49 28.73
CA LYS A 594 -22.15 5.60 28.74
C LYS A 594 -21.31 5.53 27.47
N SER A 595 -21.14 6.66 26.81
CA SER A 595 -20.33 6.73 25.60
C SER A 595 -19.74 8.11 25.36
N ARG A 596 -18.72 8.16 24.50
CA ARG A 596 -18.06 9.40 24.05
C ARG A 596 -17.38 9.19 22.69
N TYR A 597 -17.03 10.28 22.02
CA TYR A 597 -16.06 10.25 20.92
C TYR A 597 -14.69 10.76 21.41
N ASN A 598 -13.73 9.85 21.54
CA ASN A 598 -12.34 10.19 21.81
C ASN A 598 -11.71 10.72 20.51
N VAL A 599 -11.66 12.04 20.37
CA VAL A 599 -11.20 12.73 19.15
C VAL A 599 -9.72 12.44 18.87
N LYS A 600 -8.89 12.39 19.91
CA LYS A 600 -7.44 12.14 19.80
C LYS A 600 -7.18 10.75 19.23
N MET A 601 -7.71 9.71 19.90
CA MET A 601 -7.63 8.32 19.45
C MET A 601 -8.41 8.07 18.15
N GLY A 602 -9.40 8.91 17.85
CA GLY A 602 -10.26 8.80 16.69
C GLY A 602 -11.21 7.62 16.78
N ARG A 603 -11.89 7.46 17.91
CA ARG A 603 -12.85 6.35 18.11
C ARG A 603 -14.06 6.76 18.90
N HIS A 604 -15.19 6.17 18.54
CA HIS A 604 -16.30 6.03 19.49
C HIS A 604 -15.94 4.98 20.54
N GLU A 605 -16.36 5.18 21.79
CA GLU A 605 -16.12 4.25 22.89
C GLU A 605 -17.41 4.00 23.66
N ALA A 606 -17.79 2.72 23.85
CA ALA A 606 -19.03 2.32 24.51
C ALA A 606 -18.75 1.58 25.84
N TYR A 607 -19.51 1.93 26.88
CA TYR A 607 -19.38 1.40 28.23
C TYR A 607 -20.74 1.19 28.91
N TYR A 608 -20.84 0.20 29.80
CA TYR A 608 -21.90 0.12 30.82
C TYR A 608 -21.39 0.76 32.11
N GLY A 609 -22.08 1.78 32.62
CA GLY A 609 -21.82 2.37 33.93
C GLY A 609 -22.75 1.78 35.00
N SER A 610 -22.20 1.32 36.11
CA SER A 610 -23.00 0.78 37.22
C SER A 610 -23.79 1.88 37.95
N ASN A 611 -25.10 1.70 38.12
CA ASN A 611 -25.98 2.67 38.78
C ASN A 611 -25.91 2.59 40.32
N GLU A 612 -25.44 1.47 40.86
CA GLU A 612 -25.39 1.11 42.28
C GLU A 612 -24.17 0.23 42.58
N ASP A 613 -23.88 -0.03 43.86
CA ASP A 613 -22.90 -1.05 44.25
C ASP A 613 -23.56 -2.43 44.12
N GLN A 614 -23.01 -3.30 43.27
CA GLN A 614 -23.61 -4.59 42.95
C GLN A 614 -22.59 -5.75 42.93
N GLU A 615 -23.07 -6.95 43.23
CA GLU A 615 -22.30 -8.19 43.19
C GLU A 615 -22.75 -9.03 41.99
N VAL A 616 -21.88 -9.14 40.98
CA VAL A 616 -22.12 -9.94 39.78
C VAL A 616 -21.53 -11.33 40.00
N GLY A 617 -22.39 -12.33 40.22
CA GLY A 617 -22.00 -13.73 40.44
C GLY A 617 -22.21 -14.65 39.23
N TRP A 618 -21.55 -15.80 39.25
CA TRP A 618 -21.73 -16.92 38.32
C TRP A 618 -21.28 -18.23 38.96
N THR A 619 -21.65 -19.38 38.39
CA THR A 619 -21.10 -20.68 38.78
C THR A 619 -20.07 -21.18 37.76
N GLU A 620 -18.87 -21.51 38.25
CA GLU A 620 -17.79 -22.13 37.47
C GLU A 620 -18.15 -23.55 37.00
N LYS A 621 -17.45 -24.05 35.97
CA LYS A 621 -17.60 -25.43 35.45
C LYS A 621 -17.29 -26.55 36.46
N ASN A 622 -16.83 -26.21 37.65
CA ASN A 622 -16.57 -27.13 38.77
C ASN A 622 -17.60 -26.99 39.93
N GLY A 623 -18.69 -26.26 39.72
CA GLY A 623 -19.73 -26.01 40.73
C GLY A 623 -19.38 -24.91 41.75
N ARG A 624 -18.19 -24.31 41.68
CA ARG A 624 -17.84 -23.18 42.57
C ARG A 624 -18.58 -21.92 42.14
N ARG A 625 -19.36 -21.33 43.05
CA ARG A 625 -19.89 -19.97 42.86
C ARG A 625 -18.76 -18.95 43.03
N GLU A 626 -18.57 -18.10 42.02
CA GLU A 626 -17.69 -16.93 42.06
C GLU A 626 -18.53 -15.66 41.92
N SER A 627 -17.93 -14.52 42.29
CA SER A 627 -18.53 -13.20 42.08
C SER A 627 -17.48 -12.10 42.03
N VAL A 628 -17.89 -10.97 41.47
CA VAL A 628 -17.15 -9.71 41.52
C VAL A 628 -18.01 -8.58 42.04
N THR A 629 -17.46 -7.77 42.95
CA THR A 629 -18.06 -6.49 43.32
C THR A 629 -17.76 -5.46 42.21
N VAL A 630 -18.81 -4.84 41.69
CA VAL A 630 -18.76 -3.68 40.81
C VAL A 630 -19.24 -2.47 41.60
N ALA A 631 -18.42 -1.43 41.68
CA ALA A 631 -18.75 -0.23 42.44
C ALA A 631 -19.72 0.68 41.66
N LYS A 632 -20.51 1.49 42.38
CA LYS A 632 -21.34 2.53 41.76
C LYS A 632 -20.47 3.51 40.95
N GLY A 633 -20.83 3.71 39.69
CA GLY A 633 -20.09 4.54 38.73
C GLY A 633 -18.92 3.84 38.04
N GLU A 634 -18.62 2.58 38.36
CA GLU A 634 -17.62 1.80 37.63
C GLU A 634 -18.07 1.53 36.18
N LEU A 635 -17.13 1.60 35.24
CA LEU A 635 -17.34 1.35 33.82
C LEU A 635 -16.89 -0.05 33.41
N LEU A 636 -17.72 -0.74 32.65
CA LEU A 636 -17.38 -1.95 31.88
C LEU A 636 -17.32 -1.58 30.39
N ASN A 637 -16.19 -1.83 29.71
CA ASN A 637 -16.08 -1.58 28.26
C ASN A 637 -16.84 -2.63 27.43
N ILE A 638 -17.38 -2.21 26.27
CA ILE A 638 -18.23 -3.04 25.39
C ILE A 638 -17.61 -3.15 23.99
N GLU A 639 -17.28 -1.99 23.41
CA GLU A 639 -16.67 -1.88 22.09
C GLU A 639 -15.91 -0.55 21.94
N TRP A 640 -15.07 -0.53 20.92
CA TRP A 640 -14.53 0.68 20.31
C TRP A 640 -14.91 0.65 18.82
N SER A 641 -15.11 1.82 18.23
CA SER A 641 -15.28 1.94 16.78
C SER A 641 -14.42 3.07 16.24
N LEU A 642 -13.24 2.70 15.70
CA LEU A 642 -12.23 3.57 15.07
C LEU A 642 -12.74 4.25 13.80
N LYS A 643 -12.35 5.51 13.67
CA LYS A 643 -12.53 6.38 12.50
C LYS A 643 -11.12 6.69 11.98
N TYR A 644 -10.96 6.70 10.67
CA TYR A 644 -9.68 6.82 9.98
C TYR A 644 -9.58 8.18 9.27
N SER A 645 -8.42 8.82 9.37
CA SER A 645 -8.07 9.93 8.47
C SER A 645 -7.60 9.41 7.10
N MET A 646 -7.46 10.31 6.12
CA MET A 646 -6.88 9.99 4.81
C MET A 646 -5.49 9.34 4.97
N THR A 647 -4.62 9.94 5.79
CA THR A 647 -3.27 9.44 6.06
C THR A 647 -3.31 8.06 6.71
N GLU A 648 -4.19 7.88 7.70
CA GLU A 648 -4.32 6.62 8.46
C GLU A 648 -4.87 5.48 7.60
N SER A 649 -5.69 5.80 6.60
CA SER A 649 -6.16 4.83 5.60
C SER A 649 -5.00 4.37 4.70
N LEU A 650 -4.16 5.30 4.23
CA LEU A 650 -3.00 4.98 3.39
C LEU A 650 -1.92 4.20 4.17
N GLU A 651 -1.65 4.57 5.43
CA GLU A 651 -0.75 3.84 6.35
C GLU A 651 -1.20 2.38 6.52
N LEU A 652 -2.50 2.17 6.72
CA LEU A 652 -3.11 0.85 6.87
C LEU A 652 -3.00 -0.01 5.59
N PHE A 653 -3.20 0.58 4.41
CA PHE A 653 -3.08 -0.17 3.14
C PHE A 653 -1.62 -0.52 2.82
N GLU A 654 -0.69 0.39 3.11
CA GLU A 654 0.75 0.17 2.92
C GLU A 654 1.27 -0.94 3.86
N GLN A 655 0.82 -0.97 5.12
CA GLN A 655 1.06 -2.09 6.05
C GLN A 655 0.48 -3.42 5.57
N ALA A 656 -0.64 -3.39 4.84
CA ALA A 656 -1.27 -4.58 4.27
C ALA A 656 -0.65 -5.05 2.94
N GLY A 657 0.29 -4.30 2.36
CA GLY A 657 0.81 -4.54 1.02
C GLY A 657 -0.22 -4.33 -0.09
N LEU A 658 -1.18 -3.43 0.13
CA LEU A 658 -2.29 -3.11 -0.78
C LEU A 658 -2.12 -1.70 -1.38
N VAL A 659 -2.54 -1.54 -2.63
CA VAL A 659 -2.60 -0.23 -3.31
C VAL A 659 -4.05 0.19 -3.56
N ALA A 660 -4.33 1.48 -3.34
CA ALA A 660 -5.64 2.08 -3.60
C ALA A 660 -5.78 2.48 -5.08
N VAL A 661 -6.62 1.74 -5.80
CA VAL A 661 -6.90 1.97 -7.24
C VAL A 661 -7.78 3.20 -7.40
N GLN A 662 -8.93 3.22 -6.71
CA GLN A 662 -9.89 4.32 -6.69
C GLN A 662 -10.61 4.36 -5.34
N TYR A 663 -11.20 5.50 -4.99
CA TYR A 663 -12.09 5.64 -3.84
C TYR A 663 -13.25 6.57 -4.17
N TRP A 664 -14.36 6.38 -3.46
CA TRP A 664 -15.55 7.22 -3.48
C TRP A 664 -15.87 7.67 -2.05
N GLN A 665 -16.29 8.91 -1.85
CA GLN A 665 -16.52 9.49 -0.52
C GLN A 665 -17.82 10.29 -0.45
N ASP A 666 -18.45 10.37 0.72
CA ASP A 666 -19.60 11.25 0.91
C ASP A 666 -19.17 12.74 0.81
N PRO A 667 -20.10 13.67 0.48
CA PRO A 667 -19.76 15.09 0.33
C PRO A 667 -19.09 15.72 1.56
N ASN A 668 -19.35 15.17 2.75
CA ASN A 668 -18.82 15.66 4.02
C ASN A 668 -17.66 14.79 4.57
N SER A 669 -17.08 13.89 3.79
CA SER A 669 -15.83 13.15 4.09
C SER A 669 -15.82 12.24 5.34
N ASN A 670 -17.00 11.85 5.84
CA ASN A 670 -17.23 10.97 6.98
C ASN A 670 -17.29 9.48 6.60
N TYR A 671 -17.39 9.14 5.32
CA TYR A 671 -17.47 7.78 4.81
C TYR A 671 -16.69 7.64 3.51
N ARG A 672 -15.96 6.52 3.34
CA ARG A 672 -15.24 6.18 2.10
C ARG A 672 -15.41 4.72 1.73
N LEU A 673 -15.68 4.47 0.45
CA LEU A 673 -15.49 3.18 -0.19
C LEU A 673 -14.15 3.19 -0.93
N TRP A 674 -13.30 2.20 -0.64
CA TRP A 674 -11.97 2.05 -1.22
C TRP A 674 -11.90 0.79 -2.06
N LEU A 675 -11.42 0.89 -3.31
CA LEU A 675 -11.06 -0.28 -4.11
C LEU A 675 -9.56 -0.54 -4.01
N LEU A 676 -9.20 -1.63 -3.34
CA LEU A 676 -7.84 -2.04 -3.04
C LEU A 676 -7.44 -3.29 -3.84
N ARG A 677 -6.18 -3.39 -4.22
CA ARG A 677 -5.59 -4.59 -4.87
C ARG A 677 -4.18 -4.87 -4.36
N LYS A 678 -3.71 -6.10 -4.55
CA LYS A 678 -2.33 -6.53 -4.27
C LYS A 678 -1.50 -6.47 -5.56
N PRO A 679 -0.49 -5.59 -5.69
CA PRO A 679 0.31 -5.48 -6.92
C PRO A 679 1.28 -6.68 -7.06
N PRO A 680 1.86 -6.95 -8.25
CA PRO A 680 2.81 -8.06 -8.45
C PRO A 680 4.11 -7.90 -7.64
N PHE A 681 4.47 -6.66 -7.35
CA PHE A 681 5.59 -6.21 -6.53
C PHE A 681 5.23 -4.84 -5.91
N PHE A 682 5.92 -4.43 -4.85
CA PHE A 682 5.56 -3.24 -4.08
C PHE A 682 6.80 -2.54 -3.53
N PHE A 683 6.83 -1.20 -3.61
CA PHE A 683 7.89 -0.35 -3.04
C PHE A 683 7.28 0.56 -1.97
N PRO A 684 7.22 0.13 -0.69
CA PRO A 684 6.58 0.91 0.37
C PRO A 684 7.23 2.29 0.51
N ALA A 685 6.44 3.30 0.83
CA ALA A 685 6.98 4.59 1.25
C ALA A 685 7.67 4.43 2.60
N LYS A 686 8.94 4.85 2.66
CA LYS A 686 9.74 4.82 3.88
C LYS A 686 9.40 6.07 4.69
N THR A 687 8.39 5.92 5.55
CA THR A 687 7.77 7.02 6.30
C THR A 687 8.72 7.62 7.34
N LEU A 688 8.77 8.95 7.39
CA LEU A 688 9.51 9.74 8.38
C LEU A 688 8.88 9.73 9.79
N ALA A 689 7.96 8.81 10.07
CA ALA A 689 7.17 8.79 11.29
C ALA A 689 7.88 7.94 12.37
N PRO A 690 8.46 8.54 13.44
CA PRO A 690 8.98 7.75 14.55
C PRO A 690 7.84 7.01 15.26
N LYS A 691 8.05 5.74 15.62
CA LYS A 691 7.11 5.03 16.49
C LYS A 691 7.06 5.72 17.85
N LYS A 692 5.91 6.30 18.17
CA LYS A 692 5.72 7.09 19.38
C LYS A 692 5.92 6.20 20.62
N GLY A 693 6.90 6.55 21.45
CA GLY A 693 7.23 5.81 22.68
C GLY A 693 8.39 4.83 22.58
N SER A 694 9.03 4.67 21.42
CA SER A 694 10.40 4.15 21.39
C SER A 694 11.40 5.23 21.83
N GLU A 695 12.59 4.79 22.27
CA GLU A 695 13.82 5.59 22.14
C GLU A 695 13.91 6.22 20.72
N PRO A 696 14.63 7.34 20.52
CA PRO A 696 14.84 7.89 19.19
C PRO A 696 15.48 6.82 18.31
N LEU A 697 14.69 6.24 17.40
CA LEU A 697 15.14 5.21 16.48
C LEU A 697 16.32 5.78 15.70
N GLU A 698 17.49 5.12 15.81
CA GLU A 698 18.58 5.27 14.85
C GLU A 698 17.96 5.22 13.44
N ASP A 699 18.43 6.03 12.49
CA ASP A 699 17.68 6.33 11.27
C ASP A 699 17.46 5.12 10.33
N GLN A 700 16.46 4.28 10.65
CA GLN A 700 16.15 3.04 9.93
C GLN A 700 15.42 3.27 8.60
N ARG A 701 15.43 4.49 8.06
CA ARG A 701 14.92 4.77 6.70
C ARG A 701 15.48 3.77 5.69
N PHE A 702 16.75 3.42 5.82
CA PHE A 702 17.41 2.43 4.98
C PHE A 702 18.24 1.45 5.80
N GLY A 703 18.07 0.16 5.52
CA GLY A 703 19.07 -0.83 5.90
C GLY A 703 20.39 -0.58 5.18
N SER A 704 21.49 -1.03 5.76
CA SER A 704 22.84 -0.85 5.19
C SER A 704 23.09 -1.65 3.90
N VAL A 705 22.20 -2.57 3.51
CA VAL A 705 22.13 -3.21 2.18
C VAL A 705 20.67 -3.32 1.74
N PRO A 706 20.36 -3.46 0.42
CA PRO A 706 19.05 -3.90 -0.02
C PRO A 706 18.72 -5.27 0.58
N THR A 707 17.44 -5.53 0.83
CA THR A 707 16.96 -6.88 1.19
C THR A 707 16.81 -7.77 -0.05
N ARG A 708 16.76 -9.10 0.14
CA ARG A 708 16.47 -10.04 -0.96
C ARG A 708 15.06 -9.81 -1.55
N ASP A 709 14.12 -9.32 -0.75
CA ASP A 709 12.77 -8.91 -1.20
C ASP A 709 12.78 -7.60 -1.99
N GLU A 710 13.60 -6.62 -1.63
CA GLU A 710 13.83 -5.42 -2.45
C GLU A 710 14.45 -5.79 -3.80
N TRP A 711 15.46 -6.67 -3.84
CA TRP A 711 15.97 -7.23 -5.10
C TRP A 711 14.88 -7.96 -5.90
N SER A 712 14.07 -8.80 -5.26
CA SER A 712 12.94 -9.49 -5.92
C SER A 712 11.93 -8.49 -6.52
N ALA A 713 11.61 -7.41 -5.81
CA ALA A 713 10.70 -6.37 -6.29
C ALA A 713 11.30 -5.58 -7.47
N LEU A 714 12.59 -5.23 -7.41
CA LEU A 714 13.29 -4.54 -8.48
C LEU A 714 13.42 -5.41 -9.75
N TRP A 715 13.76 -6.70 -9.58
CA TRP A 715 13.83 -7.63 -10.71
C TRP A 715 12.46 -7.90 -11.33
N LYS A 716 11.39 -7.94 -10.54
CA LYS A 716 10.01 -7.99 -11.08
C LYS A 716 9.64 -6.71 -11.84
N LEU A 717 9.99 -5.52 -11.33
CA LEU A 717 9.82 -4.27 -12.07
C LEU A 717 10.58 -4.30 -13.41
N TRP A 718 11.86 -4.68 -13.38
CA TRP A 718 12.70 -4.78 -14.57
C TRP A 718 12.13 -5.75 -15.61
N ASP A 719 11.67 -6.92 -15.18
CA ASP A 719 11.14 -7.96 -16.06
C ASP A 719 9.74 -7.62 -16.56
N THR A 720 8.89 -6.97 -15.76
CA THR A 720 7.61 -6.39 -16.20
C THR A 720 7.83 -5.39 -17.34
N ILE A 721 8.85 -4.53 -17.25
CA ILE A 721 9.21 -3.59 -18.32
C ILE A 721 9.77 -4.36 -19.52
N THR A 722 10.90 -5.05 -19.35
CA THR A 722 11.72 -5.55 -20.46
C THR A 722 11.17 -6.78 -21.16
N LEU A 723 10.36 -7.60 -20.48
CA LEU A 723 9.74 -8.82 -21.03
C LEU A 723 8.22 -8.72 -21.14
N GLY A 724 7.60 -7.74 -20.46
CA GLY A 724 6.15 -7.53 -20.47
C GLY A 724 5.65 -6.36 -21.33
N MET A 725 6.43 -5.27 -21.43
CA MET A 725 6.01 -4.04 -22.11
C MET A 725 6.68 -3.84 -23.48
N ILE A 726 7.85 -4.46 -23.71
CA ILE A 726 8.60 -4.39 -24.98
C ILE A 726 8.26 -5.63 -25.83
N PRO A 727 7.50 -5.52 -26.93
CA PRO A 727 7.31 -6.64 -27.86
C PRO A 727 8.58 -6.91 -28.67
N GLU A 728 8.78 -8.15 -29.11
CA GLU A 728 9.99 -8.59 -29.83
C GLU A 728 10.43 -7.67 -30.99
N PRO A 729 9.55 -7.17 -31.89
CA PRO A 729 9.96 -6.26 -32.97
C PRO A 729 10.48 -4.89 -32.51
N MET A 730 10.29 -4.52 -31.24
CA MET A 730 10.73 -3.25 -30.65
C MET A 730 12.10 -3.35 -29.97
N LEU A 731 12.61 -4.57 -29.71
CA LEU A 731 13.93 -4.78 -29.10
C LEU A 731 15.06 -4.09 -29.91
N HIS A 732 14.95 -4.12 -31.23
CA HIS A 732 15.90 -3.54 -32.17
C HIS A 732 15.57 -2.09 -32.58
N GLU A 733 14.61 -1.44 -31.92
CA GLU A 733 14.22 -0.05 -32.22
C GLU A 733 14.81 0.94 -31.21
N LYS A 734 15.00 2.18 -31.65
CA LYS A 734 15.34 3.34 -30.82
C LYS A 734 14.07 4.22 -30.66
N PRO A 735 13.32 4.14 -29.56
CA PRO A 735 12.14 4.99 -29.35
C PRO A 735 12.49 6.48 -29.14
N ILE A 736 13.75 6.75 -28.77
CA ILE A 736 14.36 8.07 -28.66
C ILE A 736 15.72 7.98 -29.37
N ASP A 737 16.01 8.89 -30.29
CA ASP A 737 17.25 8.85 -31.06
C ASP A 737 18.52 9.12 -30.24
N LEU A 738 18.39 9.84 -29.13
CA LEU A 738 19.44 10.13 -28.16
C LEU A 738 19.74 8.96 -27.19
N ARG A 739 19.20 7.76 -27.46
CA ARG A 739 19.34 6.56 -26.62
C ARG A 739 19.62 5.31 -27.48
N HIS A 740 20.18 4.26 -26.87
CA HIS A 740 20.44 3.00 -27.58
C HIS A 740 19.13 2.23 -27.89
N LYS A 741 19.24 1.18 -28.72
CA LYS A 741 18.12 0.26 -28.99
C LYS A 741 17.66 -0.41 -27.69
N CYS A 742 16.37 -0.74 -27.57
CA CYS A 742 15.81 -1.34 -26.35
C CYS A 742 16.59 -2.57 -25.83
N LEU A 743 17.09 -3.43 -26.73
CA LEU A 743 17.91 -4.61 -26.42
C LEU A 743 19.19 -4.29 -25.63
N PHE A 744 19.80 -3.11 -25.83
CA PHE A 744 21.01 -2.69 -25.12
C PHE A 744 20.83 -2.74 -23.61
N TYR A 745 19.71 -2.22 -23.11
CA TYR A 745 19.48 -2.06 -21.68
C TYR A 745 19.35 -3.41 -20.96
N LEU A 746 18.83 -4.44 -21.64
CA LEU A 746 18.75 -5.81 -21.12
C LEU A 746 20.14 -6.44 -20.91
N GLY A 747 21.13 -6.07 -21.73
CA GLY A 747 22.54 -6.46 -21.53
C GLY A 747 23.27 -5.55 -20.55
N HIS A 748 23.00 -4.25 -20.57
CA HIS A 748 23.67 -3.23 -19.78
C HIS A 748 23.54 -3.43 -18.27
N ILE A 749 22.34 -3.64 -17.76
CA ILE A 749 22.12 -3.78 -16.31
C ILE A 749 22.87 -4.96 -15.67
N PRO A 750 22.75 -6.21 -16.17
CA PRO A 750 23.55 -7.30 -15.62
C PRO A 750 25.05 -7.12 -15.90
N THR A 751 25.44 -6.41 -16.96
CA THR A 751 26.86 -6.14 -17.25
C THR A 751 27.48 -5.17 -16.24
N PHE A 752 26.80 -4.06 -15.96
CA PHE A 752 27.20 -3.12 -14.92
C PHE A 752 27.32 -3.82 -13.55
N GLN A 753 26.29 -4.60 -13.19
CA GLN A 753 26.29 -5.37 -11.94
C GLN A 753 27.42 -6.41 -11.91
N ASP A 754 27.70 -7.13 -13.01
CA ASP A 754 28.81 -8.07 -13.11
C ASP A 754 30.17 -7.40 -12.91
N ILE A 755 30.41 -6.26 -13.55
CA ILE A 755 31.65 -5.49 -13.44
C ILE A 755 31.90 -5.11 -11.97
N HIS A 756 30.89 -4.57 -11.29
CA HIS A 756 31.04 -4.12 -9.91
C HIS A 756 31.09 -5.26 -8.89
N LEU A 757 30.33 -6.35 -9.09
CA LEU A 757 30.48 -7.59 -8.30
C LEU A 757 31.87 -8.22 -8.48
N THR A 758 32.41 -8.20 -9.70
CA THR A 758 33.74 -8.74 -10.00
C THR A 758 34.84 -7.91 -9.34
N ARG A 759 34.78 -6.56 -9.44
CA ARG A 759 35.66 -5.62 -8.71
C ARG A 759 35.57 -5.77 -7.18
N LEU A 760 34.38 -6.06 -6.63
CA LEU A 760 34.16 -6.27 -5.20
C LEU A 760 34.68 -7.64 -4.69
N THR A 761 34.58 -8.67 -5.53
CA THR A 761 34.89 -10.06 -5.12
C THR A 761 36.33 -10.50 -5.38
N ASP A 762 37.10 -9.70 -6.14
CA ASP A 762 38.37 -10.08 -6.80
C ASP A 762 38.22 -11.37 -7.62
N GLY A 763 37.10 -11.43 -8.34
CA GLY A 763 36.62 -12.62 -9.05
C GLY A 763 36.92 -12.61 -10.54
N LYS A 764 36.14 -13.38 -11.29
CA LYS A 764 36.05 -13.30 -12.76
C LYS A 764 34.71 -12.70 -13.18
N HIS A 765 34.67 -12.15 -14.38
CA HIS A 765 33.42 -11.80 -15.06
C HIS A 765 32.55 -13.05 -15.28
N THR A 766 31.24 -12.85 -15.34
CA THR A 766 30.29 -13.89 -15.73
C THR A 766 30.39 -14.13 -17.23
N GLU A 767 30.38 -15.40 -17.65
CA GLU A 767 30.38 -15.72 -19.08
C GLU A 767 29.01 -15.37 -19.71
N PRO A 768 28.97 -14.78 -20.93
CA PRO A 768 30.10 -14.53 -21.82
C PRO A 768 30.85 -13.24 -21.47
N GLU A 769 32.15 -13.32 -21.19
CA GLU A 769 32.94 -12.15 -20.74
C GLU A 769 32.88 -10.95 -21.71
N ARG A 770 32.75 -11.21 -23.02
CA ARG A 770 32.65 -10.20 -24.10
C ARG A 770 31.48 -9.21 -23.96
N PHE A 771 30.52 -9.48 -23.08
CA PHE A 771 29.38 -8.58 -22.85
C PHE A 771 29.80 -7.28 -22.17
N LYS A 772 30.89 -7.26 -21.40
CA LYS A 772 31.44 -6.01 -20.84
C LYS A 772 31.82 -5.02 -21.95
N ASP A 773 32.46 -5.49 -23.01
CA ASP A 773 32.98 -4.64 -24.08
C ASP A 773 31.86 -4.00 -24.93
N ILE A 774 30.65 -4.61 -24.94
CA ILE A 774 29.46 -4.16 -25.68
C ILE A 774 28.52 -3.31 -24.80
N PHE A 775 28.41 -3.64 -23.51
CA PHE A 775 27.33 -3.17 -22.64
C PHE A 775 27.81 -2.45 -21.36
N GLU A 776 29.10 -2.13 -21.17
CA GLU A 776 29.56 -1.51 -19.91
C GLU A 776 29.00 -0.10 -19.64
N ARG A 777 28.91 0.75 -20.68
CA ARG A 777 28.58 2.17 -20.56
C ARG A 777 27.55 2.60 -21.62
N GLY A 778 26.45 3.21 -21.15
CA GLY A 778 25.40 3.78 -22.00
C GLY A 778 25.78 5.11 -22.65
N ILE A 779 24.90 5.61 -23.52
CA ILE A 779 25.12 6.79 -24.36
C ILE A 779 24.40 8.04 -23.83
N ASP A 780 25.07 9.20 -23.88
CA ASP A 780 24.43 10.52 -23.75
C ASP A 780 24.99 11.51 -24.80
N PRO A 781 24.28 11.73 -25.93
CA PRO A 781 24.67 12.70 -26.95
C PRO A 781 24.17 14.11 -26.61
N HIS A 782 24.87 15.13 -27.12
CA HIS A 782 24.44 16.52 -27.04
C HIS A 782 23.11 16.72 -27.80
N VAL A 783 22.10 17.34 -27.17
CA VAL A 783 20.75 17.45 -27.77
C VAL A 783 20.75 18.21 -29.10
N ASP A 784 21.55 19.28 -29.25
CA ASP A 784 21.61 20.07 -30.50
C ASP A 784 22.49 19.44 -31.61
N ASP A 785 23.47 18.59 -31.26
CA ASP A 785 24.35 17.91 -32.22
C ASP A 785 24.71 16.50 -31.71
N PRO A 786 23.91 15.47 -32.06
CA PRO A 786 24.13 14.11 -31.57
C PRO A 786 25.42 13.42 -32.06
N ASN A 787 26.28 14.11 -32.84
CA ASN A 787 27.63 13.65 -33.16
C ASN A 787 28.63 14.00 -32.04
N GLU A 788 28.34 15.02 -31.22
CA GLU A 788 29.06 15.27 -29.97
C GLU A 788 28.42 14.44 -28.87
N CYS A 789 29.18 13.53 -28.26
CA CYS A 789 28.68 12.57 -27.28
C CYS A 789 29.77 12.20 -26.28
N HIS A 790 29.37 11.97 -25.03
CA HIS A 790 30.25 11.43 -23.99
C HIS A 790 30.68 9.98 -24.32
N ASP A 791 31.87 9.58 -23.86
CA ASP A 791 32.43 8.23 -24.09
C ASP A 791 31.39 7.13 -23.77
N HIS A 792 31.20 6.17 -24.67
CA HIS A 792 30.23 5.08 -24.53
C HIS A 792 30.76 3.76 -25.13
N SER A 793 30.10 2.63 -24.84
CA SER A 793 30.52 1.33 -25.37
C SER A 793 30.43 1.27 -26.89
N ALA A 794 31.34 0.54 -27.53
CA ALA A 794 31.28 0.25 -28.96
C ALA A 794 30.20 -0.81 -29.24
N VAL A 795 29.00 -0.36 -29.64
CA VAL A 795 27.84 -1.23 -29.91
C VAL A 795 27.79 -1.71 -31.37
N PRO A 796 27.22 -2.90 -31.67
CA PRO A 796 27.09 -3.38 -33.04
C PRO A 796 26.18 -2.51 -33.91
N GLU A 797 26.63 -2.17 -35.12
CA GLU A 797 25.87 -1.32 -36.06
C GLU A 797 24.65 -2.03 -36.67
N LYS A 798 24.77 -3.33 -36.95
CA LYS A 798 23.73 -4.12 -37.65
C LYS A 798 23.01 -5.05 -36.69
N ASP A 799 21.72 -5.25 -36.91
CA ASP A 799 20.88 -6.00 -35.98
C ASP A 799 21.22 -7.50 -35.90
N GLU A 800 21.78 -8.08 -36.96
CA GLU A 800 22.30 -9.45 -36.94
C GLU A 800 23.59 -9.64 -36.12
N ASP A 801 24.29 -8.55 -35.78
CA ASP A 801 25.55 -8.58 -35.02
C ASP A 801 25.32 -8.38 -33.51
N TRP A 802 24.08 -8.17 -33.05
CA TRP A 802 23.74 -8.08 -31.61
C TRP A 802 23.65 -9.46 -30.94
N PRO A 803 24.02 -9.59 -29.65
CA PRO A 803 23.79 -10.82 -28.89
C PRO A 803 22.31 -11.17 -28.80
N ALA A 804 21.98 -12.45 -29.01
CA ALA A 804 20.60 -12.92 -28.99
C ALA A 804 19.97 -12.76 -27.59
N LEU A 805 18.68 -12.39 -27.54
CA LEU A 805 17.94 -12.15 -26.29
C LEU A 805 18.13 -13.29 -25.25
N GLN A 806 18.08 -14.55 -25.68
CA GLN A 806 18.23 -15.70 -24.77
C GLN A 806 19.66 -15.83 -24.19
N GLU A 807 20.70 -15.36 -24.89
CA GLU A 807 22.06 -15.29 -24.35
C GLU A 807 22.16 -14.20 -23.28
N ILE A 808 21.55 -13.04 -23.54
CA ILE A 808 21.46 -11.89 -22.61
C ILE A 808 20.69 -12.29 -21.34
N LEU A 809 19.52 -12.92 -21.45
CA LEU A 809 18.74 -13.37 -20.29
C LEU A 809 19.47 -14.46 -19.50
N SER A 810 20.13 -15.41 -20.19
CA SER A 810 20.96 -16.42 -19.54
C SER A 810 22.13 -15.81 -18.75
N PHE A 811 22.73 -14.73 -19.26
CA PHE A 811 23.77 -13.98 -18.56
C PHE A 811 23.20 -13.20 -17.37
N ARG A 812 22.08 -12.49 -17.55
CA ARG A 812 21.34 -11.78 -16.50
C ARG A 812 21.05 -12.69 -15.30
N ASP A 813 20.56 -13.90 -15.55
CA ASP A 813 20.15 -14.82 -14.49
C ASP A 813 21.36 -15.38 -13.72
N ARG A 814 22.51 -15.57 -14.38
CA ARG A 814 23.78 -15.87 -13.70
C ARG A 814 24.27 -14.71 -12.83
N VAL A 815 24.13 -13.46 -13.28
CA VAL A 815 24.52 -12.28 -12.49
C VAL A 815 23.58 -12.08 -11.29
N ARG A 816 22.25 -12.24 -11.48
CA ARG A 816 21.26 -12.25 -10.38
C ARG A 816 21.56 -13.35 -9.36
N GLN A 817 21.95 -14.55 -9.80
CA GLN A 817 22.40 -15.60 -8.88
C GLN A 817 23.68 -15.20 -8.13
N ARG A 818 24.68 -14.58 -8.77
CA ARG A 818 25.88 -14.05 -8.09
C ARG A 818 25.56 -12.99 -7.02
N VAL A 819 24.47 -12.24 -7.17
CA VAL A 819 23.98 -11.37 -6.07
C VAL A 819 23.53 -12.23 -4.90
N LEU A 820 22.65 -13.21 -5.12
CA LEU A 820 22.15 -14.10 -4.05
C LEU A 820 23.28 -14.88 -3.36
N ASP A 821 24.24 -15.41 -4.14
CA ASP A 821 25.44 -16.09 -3.64
C ASP A 821 26.30 -15.17 -2.75
N LEU A 822 26.33 -13.85 -3.03
CA LEU A 822 27.02 -12.86 -2.20
C LEU A 822 26.29 -12.64 -0.86
N TYR A 823 24.96 -12.66 -0.83
CA TYR A 823 24.21 -12.63 0.44
C TYR A 823 24.44 -13.91 1.25
N ASP A 824 24.42 -15.09 0.61
CA ASP A 824 24.77 -16.37 1.26
C ASP A 824 26.20 -16.33 1.86
N ASP A 825 27.17 -15.75 1.13
CA ASP A 825 28.55 -15.58 1.59
C ASP A 825 28.68 -14.62 2.80
N LEU A 826 27.88 -13.56 2.85
CA LEU A 826 27.88 -12.59 3.94
C LEU A 826 27.13 -13.13 5.17
N GLU A 827 26.00 -13.80 4.98
CA GLU A 827 25.18 -14.39 6.05
C GLU A 827 25.88 -15.61 6.70
N SER A 828 26.62 -16.41 5.92
CA SER A 828 27.43 -17.52 6.42
C SER A 828 28.78 -17.11 7.03
N GLY A 829 29.18 -15.83 6.88
CA GLY A 829 30.50 -15.34 7.28
C GLY A 829 31.66 -15.84 6.40
N LYS A 830 31.38 -16.49 5.26
CA LYS A 830 32.38 -16.86 4.24
C LYS A 830 33.06 -15.64 3.61
N ARG A 831 32.39 -14.49 3.61
CA ARG A 831 32.93 -13.17 3.26
C ARG A 831 32.67 -12.16 4.39
N ALA A 832 33.69 -11.38 4.75
CA ALA A 832 33.53 -10.28 5.69
C ALA A 832 32.72 -9.13 5.05
N ARG A 833 31.75 -8.59 5.79
CA ARG A 833 30.92 -7.47 5.35
C ARG A 833 31.62 -6.14 5.64
N THR A 834 31.69 -5.25 4.65
CA THR A 834 32.42 -3.96 4.72
C THR A 834 31.59 -2.80 4.16
N ARG A 835 31.88 -1.55 4.57
CA ARG A 835 31.19 -0.35 4.04
C ARG A 835 31.22 -0.27 2.50
N ARG A 836 32.31 -0.74 1.86
CA ARG A 836 32.43 -0.84 0.38
C ARG A 836 31.54 -1.92 -0.26
N THR A 837 31.32 -3.04 0.44
CA THR A 837 30.36 -4.08 0.02
C THR A 837 28.96 -3.51 -0.02
N ASP A 838 28.59 -2.83 1.06
CA ASP A 838 27.29 -2.22 1.28
C ASP A 838 27.00 -1.09 0.27
N ARG A 839 27.99 -0.23 0.00
CA ARG A 839 27.96 0.77 -1.07
C ARG A 839 27.69 0.16 -2.44
N ILE A 840 28.44 -0.88 -2.84
CA ILE A 840 28.33 -1.47 -4.18
C ILE A 840 26.98 -2.18 -4.37
N LEU A 841 26.43 -2.80 -3.33
CA LEU A 841 25.08 -3.36 -3.36
C LEU A 841 24.00 -2.27 -3.55
N TRP A 842 24.08 -1.15 -2.83
CA TRP A 842 23.13 -0.05 -3.04
C TRP A 842 23.30 0.67 -4.39
N MET A 843 24.53 0.90 -4.83
CA MET A 843 24.83 1.53 -6.12
C MET A 843 24.32 0.70 -7.31
N THR A 844 24.56 -0.62 -7.31
CA THR A 844 24.06 -1.49 -8.39
C THR A 844 22.52 -1.62 -8.37
N TYR A 845 21.90 -1.61 -7.18
CA TYR A 845 20.45 -1.59 -7.02
C TYR A 845 19.82 -0.29 -7.54
N GLU A 846 20.39 0.86 -7.20
CA GLU A 846 19.90 2.17 -7.67
C GLU A 846 20.14 2.38 -9.17
N HIS A 847 21.21 1.81 -9.73
CA HIS A 847 21.47 1.82 -11.17
C HIS A 847 20.38 1.08 -11.97
N GLU A 848 20.03 -0.16 -11.59
CA GLU A 848 18.93 -0.91 -12.22
C GLU A 848 17.59 -0.15 -12.09
N ALA A 849 17.36 0.56 -10.98
CA ALA A 849 16.17 1.39 -10.78
C ALA A 849 16.13 2.65 -11.68
N PHE A 850 17.24 3.38 -11.84
CA PHE A 850 17.30 4.53 -12.77
C PHE A 850 17.13 4.11 -14.23
N HIS A 851 17.63 2.92 -14.60
CA HIS A 851 17.40 2.40 -15.96
C HIS A 851 15.98 1.89 -16.17
N ALA A 852 15.29 1.39 -15.14
CA ALA A 852 13.86 1.08 -15.23
C ALA A 852 13.05 2.36 -15.51
N GLU A 853 13.35 3.45 -14.82
CA GLU A 853 12.75 4.77 -15.07
C GLU A 853 13.09 5.33 -16.47
N THR A 854 14.33 5.14 -16.92
CA THR A 854 14.80 5.53 -18.26
C THR A 854 14.10 4.78 -19.38
N LEU A 855 14.00 3.46 -19.27
CA LEU A 855 13.26 2.65 -20.22
C LEU A 855 11.81 3.13 -20.31
N LEU A 856 11.14 3.40 -19.18
CA LEU A 856 9.75 3.84 -19.19
C LEU A 856 9.52 5.15 -19.94
N TYR A 857 10.43 6.13 -19.88
CA TYR A 857 10.28 7.35 -20.70
C TYR A 857 10.58 7.11 -22.19
N MET A 858 11.43 6.14 -22.52
CA MET A 858 11.61 5.68 -23.91
C MET A 858 10.33 4.97 -24.41
N LEU A 859 9.73 4.09 -23.59
CA LEU A 859 8.59 3.28 -24.01
C LEU A 859 7.37 4.13 -24.38
N ILE A 860 7.07 5.23 -23.66
CA ILE A 860 5.92 6.09 -24.04
C ILE A 860 6.07 6.80 -25.40
N GLN A 861 7.26 6.80 -26.01
CA GLN A 861 7.46 7.38 -27.35
C GLN A 861 7.08 6.41 -28.47
N SER A 862 6.99 5.11 -28.19
CA SER A 862 6.60 4.08 -29.17
C SER A 862 5.12 3.72 -29.06
N SER A 863 4.44 3.72 -30.20
CA SER A 863 3.06 3.22 -30.33
C SER A 863 2.95 1.68 -30.23
N LYS A 864 4.07 0.96 -30.18
CA LYS A 864 4.12 -0.50 -30.02
C LYS A 864 4.19 -0.96 -28.55
N THR A 865 4.48 -0.05 -27.62
CA THR A 865 4.59 -0.35 -26.19
C THR A 865 3.31 -0.98 -25.65
N LEU A 866 3.46 -2.13 -25.01
CA LEU A 866 2.36 -2.79 -24.33
C LEU A 866 2.19 -2.21 -22.91
N PRO A 867 0.95 -2.11 -22.38
CA PRO A 867 0.72 -1.65 -21.02
C PRO A 867 1.32 -2.62 -19.99
N PRO A 868 1.70 -2.15 -18.78
CA PRO A 868 2.36 -2.96 -17.77
C PRO A 868 1.49 -4.17 -17.37
N PRO A 869 1.93 -5.42 -17.65
CA PRO A 869 1.14 -6.60 -17.33
C PRO A 869 0.97 -6.77 -15.83
N GLY A 870 -0.22 -7.26 -15.42
CA GLY A 870 -0.59 -7.42 -14.01
C GLY A 870 -1.09 -6.13 -13.33
N PHE A 871 -1.18 -5.01 -14.05
CA PHE A 871 -1.78 -3.77 -13.56
C PHE A 871 -3.06 -3.43 -14.36
N PRO A 872 -4.15 -2.98 -13.69
CA PRO A 872 -5.38 -2.60 -14.39
C PRO A 872 -5.19 -1.30 -15.17
N ARG A 873 -5.80 -1.22 -16.37
CA ARG A 873 -5.87 0.03 -17.13
C ARG A 873 -6.69 1.07 -16.36
N PRO A 874 -6.20 2.31 -16.16
CA PRO A 874 -6.97 3.34 -15.47
C PRO A 874 -8.25 3.71 -16.22
N SER A 875 -9.33 3.95 -15.47
CA SER A 875 -10.62 4.40 -16.00
C SER A 875 -10.62 5.92 -16.18
N TRP A 876 -9.96 6.37 -17.25
CA TRP A 876 -9.63 7.78 -17.51
C TRP A 876 -10.81 8.75 -17.39
N GLU A 877 -12.01 8.39 -17.84
CA GLU A 877 -13.21 9.24 -17.75
C GLU A 877 -13.63 9.49 -16.30
N GLU A 878 -13.65 8.45 -15.46
CA GLU A 878 -14.04 8.55 -14.04
C GLU A 878 -12.96 9.22 -13.20
N LEU A 879 -11.68 8.98 -13.52
CA LEU A 879 -10.58 9.70 -12.89
C LEU A 879 -10.59 11.18 -13.27
N GLY A 880 -10.90 11.53 -14.52
CA GLY A 880 -11.10 12.92 -14.95
C GLY A 880 -12.20 13.62 -14.14
N LYS A 881 -13.40 13.03 -14.07
CA LYS A 881 -14.52 13.53 -13.26
C LYS A 881 -14.14 13.69 -11.78
N GLN A 882 -13.42 12.72 -11.22
CA GLN A 882 -12.93 12.79 -9.84
C GLN A 882 -11.95 13.95 -9.65
N TRP A 883 -10.99 14.11 -10.56
CA TRP A 883 -9.97 15.16 -10.50
C TRP A 883 -10.54 16.55 -10.70
N ASP A 884 -11.52 16.75 -11.58
CA ASP A 884 -12.26 18.02 -11.68
C ASP A 884 -13.02 18.34 -10.38
N ALA A 885 -13.67 17.35 -9.77
CA ALA A 885 -14.44 17.51 -8.55
C ALA A 885 -13.56 17.73 -7.29
N THR A 886 -12.30 17.26 -7.30
CA THR A 886 -11.34 17.45 -6.20
C THR A 886 -10.15 18.33 -6.58
N ARG A 887 -10.26 19.14 -7.63
CA ARG A 887 -9.16 20.01 -8.09
C ARG A 887 -8.80 21.03 -7.02
N GLU A 888 -7.52 21.33 -6.92
CA GLU A 888 -7.01 22.35 -5.99
C GLU A 888 -6.50 23.55 -6.76
N GLU A 889 -6.67 24.75 -6.21
CA GLU A 889 -6.19 25.99 -6.84
C GLU A 889 -4.69 26.16 -6.60
N ASN A 890 -3.97 26.65 -7.62
CA ASN A 890 -2.55 27.00 -7.50
C ASN A 890 -2.43 28.38 -6.84
N ILE A 891 -2.03 28.40 -5.57
CA ILE A 891 -1.79 29.62 -4.79
C ILE A 891 -0.30 29.97 -4.78
N VAL A 892 0.03 31.25 -4.69
CA VAL A 892 1.43 31.68 -4.54
C VAL A 892 1.80 31.66 -3.05
N LEU A 893 2.65 30.72 -2.67
CA LEU A 893 3.19 30.60 -1.32
C LEU A 893 4.27 31.66 -1.08
N GLN A 894 4.31 32.23 0.12
CA GLN A 894 5.44 33.03 0.61
C GLN A 894 6.34 32.11 1.44
N ILE A 895 7.61 31.98 1.04
CA ILE A 895 8.62 31.21 1.77
C ILE A 895 9.61 32.18 2.42
N GLU A 896 9.86 31.97 3.72
CA GLU A 896 10.82 32.75 4.50
C GLU A 896 12.26 32.33 4.20
N GLY A 897 13.17 33.31 4.15
CA GLY A 897 14.58 33.06 3.82
C GLY A 897 15.37 32.53 5.00
N GLY A 898 16.12 31.44 4.80
CA GLY A 898 16.88 30.78 5.87
C GLY A 898 18.15 30.09 5.39
N GLN A 899 18.46 28.96 6.02
CA GLN A 899 19.47 28.00 5.60
C GLN A 899 18.78 26.67 5.29
N VAL A 900 19.34 25.92 4.33
CA VAL A 900 18.83 24.60 3.89
C VAL A 900 20.01 23.64 3.75
N GLN A 901 19.81 22.37 4.05
CA GLN A 901 20.84 21.35 3.83
C GLN A 901 20.76 20.83 2.39
N LEU A 902 21.91 20.77 1.72
CA LEU A 902 22.10 19.98 0.50
C LEU A 902 23.03 18.80 0.82
N GLY A 903 22.79 17.66 0.17
CA GLY A 903 23.67 16.50 0.29
C GLY A 903 23.70 15.85 1.68
N HIS A 904 24.60 14.88 1.82
CA HIS A 904 24.92 14.16 3.05
C HIS A 904 26.41 13.79 3.11
N ASP A 905 26.86 13.19 4.21
CA ASP A 905 28.27 12.85 4.43
C ASP A 905 28.52 11.38 4.11
N ASP A 906 28.73 11.06 2.83
CA ASP A 906 29.01 9.69 2.36
C ASP A 906 30.29 9.60 1.50
N ARG A 907 31.41 9.99 2.09
CA ARG A 907 32.74 9.83 1.50
C ARG A 907 33.07 8.36 1.23
N GLU A 908 33.15 7.98 -0.05
CA GLU A 908 33.69 6.68 -0.46
C GLU A 908 35.16 6.49 -0.02
N SER A 909 35.93 7.57 0.04
CA SER A 909 37.32 7.58 0.50
C SER A 909 37.47 7.05 1.95
N GLU A 910 36.41 7.13 2.76
CA GLU A 910 36.37 6.59 4.12
C GLU A 910 36.09 5.08 4.19
N ASP A 911 35.57 4.43 3.14
CA ASP A 911 35.20 3.00 3.18
C ASP A 911 36.35 2.10 3.68
N LYS A 912 37.58 2.49 3.34
CA LYS A 912 38.84 1.84 3.72
C LYS A 912 39.13 1.92 5.23
N LEU A 913 38.65 2.96 5.91
CA LEU A 913 38.77 3.15 7.37
C LEU A 913 37.86 2.20 8.15
N PHE A 914 36.79 1.69 7.51
CA PHE A 914 35.83 0.76 8.09
C PHE A 914 36.08 -0.71 7.71
N ALA A 915 37.15 -1.02 6.96
CA ALA A 915 37.43 -2.36 6.44
C ALA A 915 37.51 -3.44 7.53
N ASP A 916 38.21 -3.17 8.64
CA ASP A 916 38.34 -4.07 9.80
C ASP A 916 37.38 -3.73 10.96
N SER A 917 36.31 -2.96 10.68
CA SER A 917 35.34 -2.56 11.69
C SER A 917 34.11 -3.47 11.72
N ASP A 918 33.53 -3.63 12.90
CA ASP A 918 32.20 -4.22 13.07
C ASP A 918 31.15 -3.43 12.24
N PRO A 919 30.35 -4.10 11.37
CA PRO A 919 29.25 -3.49 10.64
C PRO A 919 28.22 -2.73 11.47
N THR A 920 28.14 -2.96 12.79
CA THR A 920 27.33 -2.10 13.68
C THR A 920 27.68 -0.61 13.55
N LYS A 921 28.95 -0.26 13.26
CA LYS A 921 29.42 1.13 13.14
C LYS A 921 28.85 1.91 11.96
N TRP A 922 28.32 1.24 10.93
CA TRP A 922 27.69 1.88 9.76
C TRP A 922 26.31 1.26 9.42
N LYS A 923 25.72 0.52 10.36
CA LYS A 923 24.51 -0.29 10.12
C LYS A 923 23.31 0.48 9.57
N ASN A 924 23.20 1.77 9.92
CA ASN A 924 22.13 2.68 9.48
C ASN A 924 22.71 3.85 8.65
N HIS A 925 23.84 3.63 7.98
CA HIS A 925 24.48 4.64 7.14
C HIS A 925 23.74 4.81 5.81
N GLU A 926 23.37 6.03 5.46
CA GLU A 926 22.69 6.35 4.21
C GLU A 926 23.72 6.46 3.07
N PHE A 927 23.81 5.41 2.26
CA PHE A 927 24.62 5.44 1.04
C PHE A 927 23.94 6.27 -0.06
N GLY A 928 24.74 7.08 -0.78
CA GLY A 928 24.31 7.88 -1.92
C GLY A 928 25.34 7.90 -3.07
N TRP A 929 25.05 8.69 -4.10
CA TRP A 929 25.97 8.93 -5.21
C TRP A 929 26.97 10.06 -4.88
N ASP A 930 28.09 10.11 -5.58
CA ASP A 930 29.17 11.05 -5.25
C ASP A 930 28.75 12.54 -5.34
N ASN A 931 27.85 12.91 -6.27
CA ASN A 931 27.30 14.27 -6.38
C ASN A 931 26.43 14.72 -5.19
N GLU A 932 26.04 13.78 -4.32
CA GLU A 932 25.28 14.03 -3.08
C GLU A 932 26.20 14.34 -1.88
N ASN A 933 27.52 14.20 -2.05
CA ASN A 933 28.52 14.35 -1.01
C ASN A 933 29.47 15.53 -1.31
N PRO A 934 29.94 16.29 -0.30
CA PRO A 934 29.60 16.22 1.13
C PRO A 934 28.35 17.03 1.48
N ARG A 935 27.93 16.98 2.75
CA ARG A 935 26.87 17.85 3.27
C ARG A 935 27.27 19.32 3.12
N HIS A 936 26.39 20.10 2.49
CA HIS A 936 26.53 21.54 2.33
C HIS A 936 25.34 22.29 2.95
N VAL A 937 25.56 23.52 3.42
CA VAL A 937 24.49 24.39 3.96
C VAL A 937 24.39 25.64 3.11
N ALA A 938 23.41 25.65 2.21
CA ALA A 938 23.12 26.81 1.38
C ALA A 938 22.32 27.86 2.16
N ARG A 939 22.41 29.13 1.74
CA ARG A 939 21.63 30.24 2.31
C ARG A 939 20.69 30.81 1.25
N VAL A 940 19.41 30.87 1.59
CA VAL A 940 18.31 31.26 0.70
C VAL A 940 17.73 32.60 1.17
N LYS A 941 17.26 33.44 0.24
CA LYS A 941 16.50 34.66 0.56
C LYS A 941 15.01 34.30 0.72
N GLY A 942 14.21 35.21 1.27
CA GLY A 942 12.76 35.06 1.14
C GLY A 942 12.38 35.10 -0.35
N PHE A 943 11.43 34.25 -0.75
CA PHE A 943 10.95 34.14 -2.13
C PHE A 943 9.49 33.71 -2.15
N LYS A 944 8.85 33.78 -3.31
CA LYS A 944 7.48 33.31 -3.54
C LYS A 944 7.47 32.18 -4.56
N VAL A 945 6.54 31.25 -4.48
CA VAL A 945 6.49 30.10 -5.39
C VAL A 945 5.09 29.52 -5.54
N ASP A 946 4.78 29.03 -6.74
CA ASP A 946 3.56 28.28 -7.03
C ASP A 946 3.44 27.02 -6.14
N SER A 947 2.28 26.89 -5.46
CA SER A 947 1.97 25.76 -4.60
C SER A 947 1.77 24.45 -5.36
N LEU A 948 1.44 24.52 -6.66
CA LEU A 948 1.35 23.40 -7.60
C LEU A 948 2.35 23.57 -8.76
N PRO A 949 2.88 22.48 -9.36
CA PRO A 949 3.64 22.56 -10.60
C PRO A 949 2.81 23.11 -11.76
N ILE A 950 3.51 23.52 -12.83
CA ILE A 950 2.92 23.91 -14.11
C ILE A 950 2.10 22.72 -14.66
N SER A 951 0.81 22.94 -14.92
CA SER A 951 -0.10 21.92 -15.40
C SER A 951 -0.11 21.81 -16.94
N ASN A 952 -0.57 20.67 -17.48
CA ASN A 952 -0.76 20.55 -18.94
C ASN A 952 -1.76 21.58 -19.48
N GLY A 953 -2.84 21.87 -18.73
CA GLY A 953 -3.86 22.85 -19.11
C GLY A 953 -3.33 24.28 -19.14
N ASP A 954 -2.58 24.69 -18.11
CA ASP A 954 -1.92 26.01 -18.06
C ASP A 954 -0.95 26.19 -19.23
N TYR A 955 -0.17 25.16 -19.56
CA TYR A 955 0.77 25.21 -20.67
C TYR A 955 0.07 25.22 -22.04
N TRP A 956 -1.03 24.48 -22.19
CA TRP A 956 -1.85 24.53 -23.42
C TRP A 956 -2.43 25.93 -23.68
N ILE A 957 -2.87 26.61 -22.61
CA ILE A 957 -3.31 28.02 -22.68
C ILE A 957 -2.15 28.93 -23.09
N TYR A 958 -0.97 28.78 -22.47
CA TYR A 958 0.24 29.54 -22.83
C TYR A 958 0.62 29.37 -24.30
N MET A 959 0.74 28.12 -24.79
CA MET A 959 1.07 27.82 -26.19
C MET A 959 0.12 28.53 -27.15
N ARG A 960 -1.19 28.45 -26.91
CA ARG A 960 -2.22 29.07 -27.75
C ARG A 960 -2.20 30.60 -27.71
N GLN A 961 -1.81 31.21 -26.59
CA GLN A 961 -1.69 32.68 -26.48
C GLN A 961 -0.40 33.23 -27.10
N VAL A 962 0.68 32.45 -27.12
CA VAL A 962 1.98 32.84 -27.72
C VAL A 962 2.10 32.42 -29.19
N GLY A 963 1.29 31.45 -29.64
CA GLY A 963 1.33 30.93 -31.02
C GLY A 963 2.32 29.79 -31.23
N ILE A 964 2.66 29.05 -30.18
CA ILE A 964 3.58 27.90 -30.22
C ILE A 964 2.83 26.71 -30.85
N THR A 965 3.44 26.09 -31.87
CA THR A 965 2.87 24.97 -32.64
C THR A 965 3.57 23.63 -32.43
N GLU A 966 4.81 23.65 -31.95
CA GLU A 966 5.56 22.46 -31.53
C GLU A 966 5.07 22.03 -30.14
N ILE A 967 4.79 20.73 -29.95
CA ILE A 967 4.22 20.19 -28.71
C ILE A 967 5.31 19.50 -27.85
N PRO A 968 5.19 19.53 -26.51
CA PRO A 968 6.11 18.84 -25.62
C PRO A 968 6.30 17.36 -25.94
N GLY A 969 7.48 16.81 -25.65
CA GLY A 969 7.82 15.40 -25.88
C GLY A 969 6.89 14.39 -25.18
N SER A 970 6.22 14.81 -24.10
CA SER A 970 5.20 14.03 -23.39
C SER A 970 3.82 14.03 -24.05
N TRP A 971 3.58 14.83 -25.08
CA TRP A 971 2.30 14.95 -25.78
C TRP A 971 2.30 14.21 -27.14
N HIS A 972 1.12 13.97 -27.67
CA HIS A 972 0.82 13.30 -28.93
C HIS A 972 -0.16 14.16 -29.74
N PRO A 973 0.06 14.40 -31.04
CA PRO A 973 -0.87 15.17 -31.86
C PRO A 973 -2.19 14.40 -32.04
N SER A 974 -3.34 15.08 -32.02
CA SER A 974 -4.61 14.42 -32.35
C SER A 974 -4.77 14.23 -33.86
N SER A 975 -5.44 13.14 -34.23
CA SER A 975 -5.85 12.91 -35.61
C SER A 975 -7.04 13.82 -35.97
N SER A 976 -7.21 14.14 -37.26
CA SER A 976 -8.35 14.97 -37.72
C SER A 976 -9.73 14.36 -37.45
N SER A 977 -9.78 13.07 -37.09
CA SER A 977 -10.97 12.34 -36.65
C SER A 977 -11.23 12.39 -35.13
N GLU A 978 -10.26 12.85 -34.33
CA GLU A 978 -10.33 12.88 -32.86
C GLU A 978 -10.38 14.30 -32.26
N GLY A 979 -10.26 15.34 -33.09
CA GLY A 979 -10.31 16.74 -32.68
C GLY A 979 -8.99 17.49 -32.92
N THR A 980 -8.94 18.75 -32.49
CA THR A 980 -7.78 19.65 -32.74
C THR A 980 -6.86 19.82 -31.53
N GLU A 981 -7.21 19.30 -30.36
CA GLU A 981 -6.42 19.47 -29.13
C GLU A 981 -5.45 18.28 -28.93
N PRO A 982 -4.22 18.52 -28.44
CA PRO A 982 -3.23 17.46 -28.22
C PRO A 982 -3.64 16.52 -27.07
N ARG A 983 -3.06 15.32 -27.09
CA ARG A 983 -3.27 14.27 -26.10
C ARG A 983 -2.01 14.03 -25.29
N VAL A 984 -2.12 13.66 -24.02
CA VAL A 984 -0.94 13.38 -23.17
C VAL A 984 -0.59 11.88 -23.28
N LYS A 985 0.69 11.56 -23.50
CA LYS A 985 1.17 10.16 -23.60
C LYS A 985 1.13 9.49 -22.21
N THR A 986 0.73 8.22 -22.18
CA THR A 986 0.84 7.37 -20.99
C THR A 986 1.28 5.96 -21.39
N LEU A 987 1.70 5.16 -20.41
CA LEU A 987 2.01 3.73 -20.60
C LEU A 987 0.76 2.87 -20.93
N TYR A 988 -0.43 3.48 -20.96
CA TYR A 988 -1.68 2.87 -21.44
C TYR A 988 -2.21 3.53 -22.74
N GLY A 989 -1.33 4.22 -23.48
CA GLY A 989 -1.67 5.01 -24.66
C GLY A 989 -2.07 6.46 -24.36
N PRO A 990 -2.33 7.28 -25.40
CA PRO A 990 -2.60 8.72 -25.23
C PRO A 990 -4.00 9.02 -24.65
N VAL A 991 -4.09 9.96 -23.72
CA VAL A 991 -5.33 10.43 -23.06
C VAL A 991 -5.72 11.84 -23.52
N SER A 992 -7.00 12.21 -23.44
CA SER A 992 -7.47 13.56 -23.81
C SER A 992 -6.97 14.64 -22.84
N MET A 993 -6.89 15.88 -23.32
CA MET A 993 -6.51 17.02 -22.48
C MET A 993 -7.49 17.22 -21.31
N ASP A 994 -8.79 16.99 -21.50
CA ASP A 994 -9.80 17.09 -20.42
C ASP A 994 -9.45 16.24 -19.18
N VAL A 995 -8.84 15.07 -19.37
CA VAL A 995 -8.46 14.15 -18.29
C VAL A 995 -7.10 14.52 -17.68
N ALA A 996 -6.17 15.02 -18.50
CA ALA A 996 -4.77 15.24 -18.11
C ALA A 996 -4.40 16.71 -17.83
N GLN A 997 -5.31 17.66 -18.05
CA GLN A 997 -5.10 19.10 -17.89
C GLN A 997 -4.52 19.46 -16.51
N HIS A 998 -5.03 18.83 -15.43
CA HIS A 998 -4.61 19.09 -14.05
C HIS A 998 -3.35 18.34 -13.62
N TRP A 999 -2.83 17.42 -14.45
CA TRP A 999 -1.56 16.75 -14.18
C TRP A 999 -0.39 17.72 -14.36
N PRO A 1000 0.73 17.53 -13.64
CA PRO A 1000 1.96 18.25 -13.95
C PRO A 1000 2.38 18.00 -15.41
N LEU A 1001 2.80 19.06 -16.10
CA LEU A 1001 3.46 18.97 -17.39
C LEU A 1001 4.80 18.24 -17.25
N MET A 1002 5.15 17.46 -18.27
CA MET A 1002 6.49 16.86 -18.42
C MET A 1002 7.10 17.39 -19.72
N ALA A 1003 8.19 18.15 -19.61
CA ALA A 1003 8.80 18.90 -20.71
C ALA A 1003 10.28 19.20 -20.39
N SER A 1004 11.01 19.75 -21.36
CA SER A 1004 12.39 20.22 -21.14
C SER A 1004 12.46 21.39 -20.16
N GLY A 1005 13.61 21.56 -19.52
CA GLY A 1005 13.88 22.70 -18.64
C GLY A 1005 13.80 24.05 -19.38
N GLU A 1006 14.07 24.08 -20.69
CA GLU A 1006 13.93 25.29 -21.51
C GLU A 1006 12.46 25.64 -21.81
N GLU A 1007 11.61 24.67 -22.19
CA GLU A 1007 10.16 24.87 -22.35
C GLU A 1007 9.51 25.42 -21.07
N LEU A 1008 9.85 24.83 -19.94
CA LEU A 1008 9.34 25.22 -18.62
C LEU A 1008 9.88 26.60 -18.20
N THR A 1009 11.15 26.89 -18.51
CA THR A 1009 11.75 28.22 -18.30
C THR A 1009 11.09 29.30 -19.15
N ALA A 1010 10.69 28.98 -20.38
CA ALA A 1010 9.96 29.90 -21.26
C ALA A 1010 8.56 30.21 -20.72
N TYR A 1011 7.82 29.18 -20.27
CA TYR A 1011 6.54 29.37 -19.57
C TYR A 1011 6.71 30.21 -18.29
N ALA A 1012 7.69 29.89 -17.44
CA ALA A 1012 7.91 30.59 -16.18
C ALA A 1012 8.17 32.10 -16.38
N LYS A 1013 8.99 32.44 -17.39
CA LYS A 1013 9.24 33.84 -17.79
C LYS A 1013 7.97 34.53 -18.29
N TRP A 1014 7.14 33.83 -19.06
CA TRP A 1014 5.86 34.35 -19.54
C TRP A 1014 4.86 34.58 -18.39
N LYS A 1015 4.81 33.69 -17.39
CA LYS A 1015 4.04 33.86 -16.14
C LYS A 1015 4.64 34.93 -15.20
N GLY A 1016 5.69 35.65 -15.62
CA GLY A 1016 6.32 36.74 -14.87
C GLY A 1016 7.28 36.30 -13.76
N GLY A 1017 7.77 35.05 -13.78
CA GLY A 1017 8.68 34.49 -12.79
C GLY A 1017 9.86 33.73 -13.41
N ARG A 1018 10.39 32.75 -12.67
CA ARG A 1018 11.56 31.93 -13.00
C ARG A 1018 11.42 30.51 -12.46
N ILE A 1019 12.30 29.60 -12.86
CA ILE A 1019 12.44 28.28 -12.23
C ILE A 1019 13.21 28.46 -10.90
N PRO A 1020 12.80 27.82 -9.78
CA PRO A 1020 13.53 27.87 -8.51
C PRO A 1020 14.95 27.29 -8.64
N THR A 1021 15.86 27.69 -7.78
CA THR A 1021 17.16 27.04 -7.61
C THR A 1021 17.04 25.78 -6.75
N GLU A 1022 18.02 24.87 -6.77
CA GLU A 1022 18.06 23.69 -5.89
C GLU A 1022 17.85 24.06 -4.40
N PRO A 1023 18.56 25.05 -3.81
CA PRO A 1023 18.30 25.50 -2.45
C PRO A 1023 16.87 25.99 -2.18
N GLU A 1024 16.25 26.72 -3.12
CA GLU A 1024 14.88 27.22 -2.97
C GLU A 1024 13.85 26.09 -3.02
N LEU A 1025 14.01 25.14 -3.93
CA LEU A 1025 13.10 24.01 -4.05
C LEU A 1025 13.20 23.07 -2.83
N ARG A 1026 14.41 22.83 -2.32
CA ARG A 1026 14.61 22.11 -1.04
C ARG A 1026 13.96 22.86 0.13
N MET A 1027 14.15 24.18 0.23
CA MET A 1027 13.55 25.00 1.30
C MET A 1027 12.01 25.01 1.24
N LEU A 1028 11.42 25.00 0.04
CA LEU A 1028 9.98 24.77 -0.12
C LEU A 1028 9.56 23.42 0.49
N TRP A 1029 10.27 22.33 0.17
CA TRP A 1029 9.96 20.98 0.68
C TRP A 1029 10.35 20.72 2.13
N GLU A 1030 11.15 21.58 2.76
CA GLU A 1030 11.36 21.55 4.21
C GLU A 1030 10.28 22.34 4.97
N SER A 1031 9.66 23.35 4.34
CA SER A 1031 8.63 24.20 4.96
C SER A 1031 7.33 23.46 5.31
N ASP A 1032 6.58 23.98 6.29
CA ASP A 1032 5.28 23.46 6.71
C ASP A 1032 4.17 23.61 5.66
N VAL A 1033 4.34 24.51 4.69
CA VAL A 1033 3.33 24.82 3.65
C VAL A 1033 3.64 24.22 2.28
N GLY A 1034 4.90 23.83 2.03
CA GLY A 1034 5.29 23.16 0.80
C GLY A 1034 4.92 21.68 0.78
N PRO A 1035 4.90 21.05 -0.41
CA PRO A 1035 4.61 19.62 -0.57
C PRO A 1035 5.76 18.73 -0.07
N ARG A 1036 5.55 17.41 -0.13
CA ARG A 1036 6.58 16.37 -0.02
C ARG A 1036 6.42 15.45 -1.25
N PRO A 1037 7.36 15.45 -2.23
CA PRO A 1037 7.22 14.67 -3.46
C PRO A 1037 7.01 13.16 -3.23
N ALA A 1038 7.79 12.58 -2.31
CA ALA A 1038 7.70 11.18 -1.90
C ALA A 1038 7.07 11.02 -0.51
N GLY A 1039 6.42 9.89 -0.29
CA GLY A 1039 5.77 9.53 0.97
C GLY A 1039 4.53 8.66 0.77
N LEU A 1040 3.67 8.61 1.78
CA LEU A 1040 2.37 7.92 1.74
C LEU A 1040 1.51 8.43 0.58
N SER A 1041 1.31 9.75 0.53
CA SER A 1041 0.56 10.48 -0.49
C SER A 1041 1.34 10.72 -1.80
N GLY A 1042 2.67 10.60 -1.79
CA GLY A 1042 3.52 10.81 -2.95
C GLY A 1042 3.29 9.78 -4.06
N ASN A 1043 3.09 10.25 -5.30
CA ASN A 1043 2.97 9.40 -6.48
C ASN A 1043 4.35 8.99 -6.99
N VAL A 1044 4.95 8.01 -6.30
CA VAL A 1044 6.29 7.45 -6.57
C VAL A 1044 6.25 5.92 -6.45
N GLY A 1045 7.33 5.22 -6.81
CA GLY A 1045 7.47 3.77 -6.61
C GLY A 1045 6.52 2.92 -7.45
N VAL A 1046 6.11 3.41 -8.62
CA VAL A 1046 5.06 2.86 -9.50
C VAL A 1046 3.77 2.48 -8.77
N LYS A 1047 3.45 3.18 -7.65
CA LYS A 1047 2.11 3.19 -7.02
C LYS A 1047 1.01 3.45 -8.07
N ARG A 1048 1.33 4.25 -9.09
CA ARG A 1048 0.59 4.42 -10.34
C ARG A 1048 1.58 4.48 -11.50
N TRP A 1049 1.15 4.05 -12.69
CA TRP A 1049 1.97 4.05 -13.91
C TRP A 1049 1.69 5.27 -14.81
N HIS A 1050 1.37 6.41 -14.18
CA HIS A 1050 1.07 7.69 -14.82
C HIS A 1050 1.13 8.83 -13.78
N PRO A 1051 1.27 10.10 -14.22
CA PRO A 1051 1.08 11.27 -13.36
C PRO A 1051 -0.35 11.36 -12.82
N ILE A 1052 -0.51 12.09 -11.72
CA ILE A 1052 -1.81 12.51 -11.16
C ILE A 1052 -1.78 14.02 -10.89
N PRO A 1053 -2.92 14.70 -10.69
CA PRO A 1053 -2.90 16.10 -10.29
C PRO A 1053 -2.07 16.33 -9.03
N ALA A 1054 -1.35 17.43 -8.98
CA ALA A 1054 -0.65 17.85 -7.78
C ALA A 1054 -1.65 18.30 -6.69
N THR A 1055 -1.21 18.26 -5.44
CA THR A 1055 -2.02 18.66 -4.27
C THR A 1055 -1.24 19.61 -3.36
N ASN A 1056 -1.96 20.50 -2.68
CA ASN A 1056 -1.38 21.41 -1.70
C ASN A 1056 -1.25 20.72 -0.33
N THR A 1057 -0.31 21.20 0.48
CA THR A 1057 -0.25 20.83 1.90
C THR A 1057 -1.41 21.46 2.65
N ARG A 1058 -2.17 20.64 3.39
CA ARG A 1058 -3.32 21.05 4.18
C ARG A 1058 -3.31 20.42 5.57
N VAL A 1059 -4.10 20.98 6.47
CA VAL A 1059 -4.38 20.35 7.78
C VAL A 1059 -5.55 19.37 7.59
N ASP A 1060 -5.40 18.12 8.05
CA ASP A 1060 -6.41 17.09 7.95
C ASP A 1060 -7.46 17.16 9.08
N SER A 1061 -8.45 16.27 9.02
CA SER A 1061 -9.49 16.17 10.05
C SER A 1061 -9.01 15.73 11.44
N CYS A 1062 -7.71 15.51 11.66
CA CYS A 1062 -7.08 15.27 12.96
C CYS A 1062 -6.26 16.47 13.48
N GLY A 1063 -6.16 17.55 12.70
CA GLY A 1063 -5.17 18.61 12.96
C GLY A 1063 -3.73 18.24 12.55
N ARG A 1064 -3.52 17.16 11.79
CA ARG A 1064 -2.19 16.77 11.27
C ARG A 1064 -1.94 17.45 9.92
N THR A 1065 -0.68 17.76 9.63
CA THR A 1065 -0.28 18.22 8.29
C THR A 1065 -0.33 17.05 7.31
N LEU A 1066 -1.34 17.02 6.44
CA LEU A 1066 -1.34 16.21 5.23
C LEU A 1066 -0.54 16.96 4.16
N TYR A 1067 0.74 16.62 4.03
CA TYR A 1067 1.59 17.19 3.00
C TYR A 1067 1.09 16.80 1.60
N GLY A 1068 1.00 17.81 0.74
CA GLY A 1068 0.66 17.65 -0.67
C GLY A 1068 1.81 17.05 -1.46
N HIS A 1069 1.58 16.73 -2.74
CA HIS A 1069 2.57 16.11 -3.62
C HIS A 1069 2.60 16.79 -5.00
N ASN A 1070 3.71 16.63 -5.72
CA ASN A 1070 3.89 17.23 -7.05
C ASN A 1070 3.21 16.47 -8.21
N GLY A 1071 2.56 15.34 -7.93
CA GLY A 1071 1.84 14.53 -8.93
C GLY A 1071 2.66 13.39 -9.54
N GLY A 1072 3.95 13.28 -9.19
CA GLY A 1072 4.85 12.21 -9.65
C GLY A 1072 5.74 12.61 -10.81
N VAL A 1073 6.41 13.76 -10.71
CA VAL A 1073 7.42 14.25 -11.66
C VAL A 1073 8.69 14.68 -10.93
N TRP A 1074 9.85 14.56 -11.58
CA TRP A 1074 11.01 15.34 -11.18
C TRP A 1074 10.69 16.83 -11.36
N GLU A 1075 11.19 17.68 -10.46
CA GLU A 1075 11.05 19.12 -10.58
C GLU A 1075 12.40 19.74 -11.01
N TRP A 1076 12.41 20.37 -12.18
CA TRP A 1076 13.57 21.09 -12.71
C TRP A 1076 13.94 22.27 -11.81
N THR A 1077 15.25 22.52 -11.69
CA THR A 1077 15.79 23.72 -11.07
C THR A 1077 16.56 24.57 -12.09
N SER A 1078 16.82 25.83 -11.77
CA SER A 1078 17.73 26.70 -12.54
C SER A 1078 19.21 26.44 -12.23
N THR A 1079 19.53 25.56 -11.28
CA THR A 1079 20.89 25.25 -10.82
C THR A 1079 21.60 24.29 -11.78
N ASP A 1080 22.79 24.69 -12.23
CA ASP A 1080 23.73 23.85 -12.98
C ASP A 1080 24.14 22.61 -12.19
N PHE A 1081 24.31 21.48 -12.89
CA PHE A 1081 24.80 20.26 -12.26
C PHE A 1081 26.31 20.36 -12.04
N GLU A 1082 26.68 20.84 -10.85
CA GLU A 1082 28.05 20.88 -10.35
C GLU A 1082 28.18 20.07 -9.05
N GLY A 1083 29.39 19.59 -8.76
CA GLY A 1083 29.72 18.97 -7.47
C GLY A 1083 29.56 19.93 -6.30
N LEU A 1084 29.02 19.44 -5.17
CA LEU A 1084 28.85 20.26 -3.96
C LEU A 1084 30.20 20.76 -3.41
N PRO A 1085 30.26 21.89 -2.67
CA PRO A 1085 31.53 22.43 -2.17
C PRO A 1085 32.29 21.46 -1.25
N GLY A 1086 33.34 20.83 -1.82
CA GLY A 1086 34.11 19.76 -1.17
C GLY A 1086 33.88 18.36 -1.76
N PHE A 1087 33.20 18.25 -2.90
CA PHE A 1087 32.95 17.02 -3.68
C PHE A 1087 34.22 16.21 -3.93
N GLU A 1088 34.06 14.88 -3.88
CA GLU A 1088 35.09 13.88 -4.15
C GLU A 1088 34.51 12.88 -5.16
N THR A 1089 35.12 12.77 -6.35
CA THR A 1089 34.74 11.81 -7.39
C THR A 1089 34.84 10.37 -6.87
N SER A 1090 33.87 9.51 -7.20
CA SER A 1090 33.90 8.09 -6.85
C SER A 1090 35.17 7.37 -7.37
N GLU A 1091 35.77 6.48 -6.58
CA GLU A 1091 36.80 5.55 -7.10
C GLU A 1091 36.16 4.30 -7.73
N VAL A 1092 34.95 3.91 -7.28
CA VAL A 1092 34.20 2.76 -7.82
C VAL A 1092 33.67 3.04 -9.22
N TYR A 1093 33.09 4.23 -9.46
CA TYR A 1093 32.47 4.65 -10.72
C TYR A 1093 32.79 6.13 -11.04
N PRO A 1094 34.02 6.46 -11.46
CA PRO A 1094 34.47 7.86 -11.57
C PRO A 1094 33.64 8.74 -12.50
N GLY A 1095 33.21 8.22 -13.65
CA GLY A 1095 32.46 8.98 -14.66
C GLY A 1095 30.96 9.13 -14.40
N TYR A 1096 30.45 8.79 -13.20
CA TYR A 1096 29.01 8.87 -12.91
C TYR A 1096 28.49 10.31 -12.85
N SER A 1097 29.27 11.24 -12.28
CA SER A 1097 28.86 12.64 -12.13
C SER A 1097 29.76 13.63 -12.86
N THR A 1098 31.09 13.43 -12.83
CA THR A 1098 32.05 14.43 -13.34
C THR A 1098 31.90 14.74 -14.81
N ASP A 1099 31.51 13.74 -15.59
CA ASP A 1099 31.43 13.81 -17.05
C ASP A 1099 30.27 14.72 -17.49
N PHE A 1100 29.32 15.00 -16.59
CA PHE A 1100 28.15 15.85 -16.80
C PHE A 1100 28.28 17.23 -16.12
N PHE A 1101 29.46 17.59 -15.59
CA PHE A 1101 29.76 18.95 -15.08
C PHE A 1101 30.12 19.90 -16.24
N ASP A 1102 29.25 19.96 -17.25
CA ASP A 1102 29.47 20.56 -18.57
C ASP A 1102 28.84 21.95 -18.77
N GLY A 1103 27.92 22.35 -17.88
CA GLY A 1103 27.13 23.59 -18.00
C GLY A 1103 25.90 23.47 -18.92
N LEU A 1104 25.63 22.27 -19.46
CA LEU A 1104 24.42 21.90 -20.19
C LEU A 1104 23.40 21.23 -19.26
N HIS A 1105 23.91 20.43 -18.31
CA HIS A 1105 23.11 19.70 -17.33
C HIS A 1105 22.60 20.61 -16.20
N LYS A 1106 21.31 20.44 -15.86
CA LYS A 1106 20.65 21.10 -14.72
C LYS A 1106 20.20 20.07 -13.69
N VAL A 1107 20.24 20.47 -12.41
CA VAL A 1107 19.74 19.65 -11.30
C VAL A 1107 18.21 19.55 -11.37
N VAL A 1108 17.68 18.32 -11.26
CA VAL A 1108 16.26 18.03 -11.10
C VAL A 1108 16.05 17.18 -9.84
N LEU A 1109 14.98 17.43 -9.09
CA LEU A 1109 14.78 16.89 -7.74
C LEU A 1109 13.44 16.17 -7.56
N GLY A 1110 13.31 15.31 -6.54
CA GLY A 1110 12.03 14.86 -5.98
C GLY A 1110 11.48 13.49 -6.43
N GLY A 1111 11.89 12.98 -7.59
CA GLY A 1111 11.42 11.69 -8.12
C GLY A 1111 10.08 11.75 -8.87
N SER A 1112 9.94 10.91 -9.89
CA SER A 1112 8.72 10.71 -10.67
C SER A 1112 7.87 9.54 -10.17
N PHE A 1113 6.71 9.32 -10.80
CA PHE A 1113 5.90 8.11 -10.58
C PHE A 1113 6.66 6.81 -10.88
N ALA A 1114 7.68 6.86 -11.74
CA ALA A 1114 8.55 5.73 -12.07
C ALA A 1114 9.75 5.55 -11.11
N THR A 1115 10.18 6.62 -10.42
CA THR A 1115 11.29 6.56 -9.45
C THR A 1115 10.92 5.70 -8.24
N ILE A 1116 11.74 4.71 -7.87
CA ILE A 1116 11.47 3.86 -6.70
C ILE A 1116 11.48 4.66 -5.38
N SER A 1117 10.68 4.22 -4.41
CA SER A 1117 10.46 4.93 -3.14
C SER A 1117 11.73 5.22 -2.34
N ARG A 1118 12.81 4.43 -2.50
CA ARG A 1118 14.13 4.72 -1.90
C ARG A 1118 14.74 6.00 -2.48
N LEU A 1119 14.89 6.06 -3.81
CA LEU A 1119 15.49 7.21 -4.49
C LEU A 1119 14.67 8.48 -4.23
N ALA A 1120 13.36 8.42 -4.44
CA ALA A 1120 12.49 9.59 -4.30
C ALA A 1120 12.41 10.16 -2.86
N SER A 1121 12.66 9.34 -1.82
CA SER A 1121 12.66 9.78 -0.42
C SER A 1121 14.02 10.18 0.14
N ARG A 1122 15.13 9.98 -0.60
CA ARG A 1122 16.46 10.42 -0.15
C ARG A 1122 16.61 11.94 -0.33
N SER A 1123 16.67 12.66 0.78
CA SER A 1123 16.74 14.13 0.82
C SER A 1123 18.02 14.72 0.21
N SER A 1124 19.08 13.92 0.07
CA SER A 1124 20.33 14.33 -0.59
C SER A 1124 20.32 14.13 -2.11
N LEU A 1125 19.40 13.32 -2.68
CA LEU A 1125 19.49 12.87 -4.07
C LEU A 1125 19.33 14.00 -5.09
N ARG A 1126 20.29 14.10 -6.01
CA ARG A 1126 20.33 15.06 -7.13
C ARG A 1126 20.35 14.25 -8.42
N ASN A 1127 19.31 14.38 -9.24
CA ASN A 1127 19.28 13.84 -10.60
C ASN A 1127 19.57 14.98 -11.58
N PHE A 1128 19.93 14.68 -12.83
CA PHE A 1128 20.41 15.66 -13.80
C PHE A 1128 20.07 15.28 -15.24
N TYR A 1129 19.77 16.30 -16.05
CA TYR A 1129 19.54 16.16 -17.49
C TYR A 1129 19.99 17.44 -18.21
N GLN A 1130 20.41 17.34 -19.48
CA GLN A 1130 20.65 18.51 -20.34
C GLN A 1130 19.38 19.39 -20.40
N SER A 1131 19.50 20.71 -20.31
CA SER A 1131 18.36 21.66 -20.22
C SER A 1131 17.27 21.46 -21.29
N LYS A 1132 17.68 21.03 -22.49
CA LYS A 1132 16.83 20.81 -23.66
C LYS A 1132 16.19 19.43 -23.75
N TYR A 1133 16.57 18.48 -22.91
CA TYR A 1133 16.14 17.08 -23.05
C TYR A 1133 14.62 16.94 -22.78
N PRO A 1134 13.78 16.64 -23.80
CA PRO A 1134 12.33 16.83 -23.69
C PRO A 1134 11.58 15.55 -23.24
N PHE A 1135 12.31 14.46 -23.01
CA PHE A 1135 11.72 13.14 -22.76
C PHE A 1135 11.76 12.71 -21.29
N ALA A 1136 12.56 13.35 -20.44
CA ALA A 1136 12.61 13.03 -19.02
C ALA A 1136 11.27 13.32 -18.33
N TRP A 1137 11.00 12.66 -17.20
CA TRP A 1137 9.81 12.87 -16.38
C TRP A 1137 9.85 14.18 -15.57
N GLY A 1138 10.28 15.28 -16.18
CA GLY A 1138 10.55 16.56 -15.54
C GLY A 1138 9.44 17.61 -15.76
N GLY A 1139 8.82 18.06 -14.68
CA GLY A 1139 7.99 19.26 -14.61
C GLY A 1139 8.68 20.38 -13.81
N ALA A 1140 7.99 21.49 -13.52
CA ALA A 1140 8.55 22.55 -12.68
C ALA A 1140 7.47 23.42 -12.01
N ARG A 1141 7.88 24.31 -11.11
CA ARG A 1141 7.08 25.40 -10.52
C ARG A 1141 7.59 26.75 -10.99
N VAL A 1142 6.73 27.77 -10.98
CA VAL A 1142 7.18 29.15 -11.11
C VAL A 1142 7.48 29.73 -9.73
N ALA A 1143 8.71 30.19 -9.56
CA ALA A 1143 9.18 30.98 -8.42
C ALA A 1143 9.31 32.46 -8.81
N TYR A 1144 9.23 33.33 -7.81
CA TYR A 1144 9.30 34.77 -7.93
C TYR A 1144 10.14 35.33 -6.78
N ASP A 1145 10.87 36.42 -7.03
CA ASP A 1145 11.59 37.12 -5.97
C ASP A 1145 10.59 37.84 -5.02
N ALA A 1146 10.98 38.02 -3.76
CA ALA A 1146 10.10 38.55 -2.70
C ALA A 1146 9.76 40.05 -2.82
#